data_AF-A0A2N1TVP9-F1
#
_entry.id   AF-A0A2N1TVP9-F1
#
_cell.length_a   1.000
_cell.length_b   1.000
_cell.length_c   1.000
_cell.angle_alpha   90.00
_cell.angle_beta   90.00
_cell.angle_gamma   90.00
#
_symmetry.space_group_name_H-M   'P 1'
#
loop_
_entity.id
_entity.type
_entity.pdbx_description
1 polymer ?
#
loop_
_entity_poly.entity_id
_entity_poly.type
_entity_poly.pdbx_seq_one_letter_code
_entity_poly.pdbx_strand_id
1 'polypeptide(L)'
;MKRQLNNRSGSGYVIVLAFAGILLIFFMIFGTFKSGQQQLQSKDVRRFVTASLGETALNCIISELNANRAFSTHRYYREKGDEYWNSPVKERETLLGDMGKVYVSGVKKGVYQGGSQFGEFKAKVAPIFSARENSKTQTLLEAEMYTRAEIVVKVGAGWGIQEETCRKITAMIERRYPATENVLYDGELLDLGSLGPFPSRENQLRRGRLYGYNWITFNTAGGACRGSELFDMEKIETPGFIRALKDTRISFADGSILNLSSANDSIQMDKFDPREGYIVDGANGAHPIKLARLPRERIKATAYRYRKSYGLILEKNMLPEGKYSNPYDPGKKYVDINFGDYRVLKSASKSPDRQDEDAEGGAVDEEEEGETSPETDYTTGSDDPEVIRKLRGDRILIYTEVPLRVWGCPDRSVTIYSTEDIIVGGDFNQNPRTPQLYENDDYINYRFPLENGKERHKIGAMLMSEKRVIIDVSRPTLFARNELKPFFLYSLAKTLHPSTPEIEAEIKYILCPLDPNNRKALIGLGELGTDGNFMPRYGTIAWLYNNKEVNSGGQYQANLEDMINFFTPGGGDKPRFGINDDKVRNDIIEYFKTAVRDVGDLTTTEQDRLFDMAWNQAVIEEDASPNPYNGAMGLMMGLFEEARKDPSDGLFIPEITINAVLVSSTRRASRFSIGNTAEKVDDEIGNAGSYQYMRPPGFIIQRVYGGVIRLASKEPEYYISGAHTGSNILRRRIWDRTNLYNKTFRPLESPAAHNLLTYTEEMISEKEYNNF
;
A
#
# COMPACT_ATOMS: atom_id res chain seq x y z
N MET A 1 -12.08 -40.96 90.93
CA MET A 1 -12.08 -39.66 90.22
C MET A 1 -10.78 -39.47 89.44
N LYS A 2 -10.67 -40.17 88.30
CA LYS A 2 -9.51 -40.17 87.38
C LYS A 2 -9.91 -39.53 86.04
N ARG A 3 -10.60 -38.39 86.09
CA ARG A 3 -11.29 -37.82 84.93
C ARG A 3 -11.41 -36.30 85.02
N GLN A 4 -10.29 -35.57 85.02
CA GLN A 4 -10.29 -34.13 84.72
C GLN A 4 -8.91 -33.50 84.36
N LEU A 5 -7.92 -34.30 83.94
CA LEU A 5 -6.59 -33.77 83.57
C LEU A 5 -6.25 -33.80 82.07
N ASN A 6 -7.16 -34.24 81.19
CA ASN A 6 -6.85 -34.47 79.77
C ASN A 6 -7.32 -33.40 78.76
N ASN A 7 -7.78 -32.22 79.18
CA ASN A 7 -8.22 -31.17 78.24
C ASN A 7 -7.31 -29.94 78.13
N ARG A 8 -6.06 -29.99 78.61
CA ARG A 8 -5.10 -28.87 78.50
C ARG A 8 -3.95 -29.07 77.49
N SER A 9 -3.89 -30.21 76.78
CA SER A 9 -2.88 -30.42 75.73
C SER A 9 -3.28 -29.77 74.39
N GLY A 10 -4.56 -29.58 74.09
CA GLY A 10 -5.01 -28.99 72.82
C GLY A 10 -4.77 -27.48 72.69
N SER A 11 -4.88 -26.70 73.78
CA SER A 11 -4.69 -25.24 73.73
C SER A 11 -3.22 -24.84 73.59
N GLY A 12 -2.30 -25.63 74.14
CA GLY A 12 -0.85 -25.37 74.02
C GLY A 12 -0.34 -25.50 72.58
N TYR A 13 -0.77 -26.55 71.86
CA TYR A 13 -0.40 -26.73 70.46
C TYR A 13 -1.00 -25.64 69.55
N VAL A 14 -2.22 -25.18 69.81
CA VAL A 14 -2.84 -24.08 69.04
C VAL A 14 -2.10 -22.77 69.27
N ILE A 15 -1.70 -22.46 70.50
CA ILE A 15 -0.92 -21.25 70.81
C ILE A 15 0.46 -21.32 70.16
N VAL A 16 1.14 -22.46 70.22
CA VAL A 16 2.47 -22.64 69.59
C VAL A 16 2.37 -22.58 68.07
N LEU A 17 1.35 -23.17 67.45
CA LEU A 17 1.12 -23.07 66.01
C LEU A 17 0.73 -21.65 65.57
N ALA A 18 -0.06 -20.94 66.37
CA ALA A 18 -0.36 -19.53 66.13
C ALA A 18 0.89 -18.66 66.26
N PHE A 19 1.73 -18.89 67.27
CA PHE A 19 2.97 -18.16 67.48
C PHE A 19 4.01 -18.47 66.38
N ALA A 20 4.12 -19.74 65.98
CA ALA A 20 4.96 -20.17 64.87
C ALA A 20 4.45 -19.60 63.53
N GLY A 21 3.14 -19.57 63.30
CA GLY A 21 2.53 -18.94 62.14
C GLY A 21 2.77 -17.43 62.10
N ILE A 22 2.63 -16.74 63.23
CA ILE A 22 2.97 -15.32 63.35
C ILE A 22 4.46 -15.10 63.10
N LEU A 23 5.36 -15.91 63.68
CA LEU A 23 6.80 -15.83 63.45
C LEU A 23 7.16 -16.10 61.99
N LEU A 24 6.50 -17.05 61.32
CA LEU A 24 6.75 -17.38 59.92
C LEU A 24 6.26 -16.28 58.99
N ILE A 25 5.11 -15.66 59.29
CA ILE A 25 4.66 -14.42 58.64
C ILE A 25 5.66 -13.30 58.91
N PHE A 26 6.13 -13.13 60.15
CA PHE A 26 7.12 -12.13 60.52
C PHE A 26 8.45 -12.36 59.81
N PHE A 27 8.90 -13.61 59.64
CA PHE A 27 10.10 -13.99 58.90
C PHE A 27 9.94 -13.88 57.39
N MET A 28 8.76 -14.15 56.82
CA MET A 28 8.47 -13.89 55.42
C MET A 28 8.47 -12.38 55.14
N ILE A 29 7.81 -11.59 56.00
CA ILE A 29 7.84 -10.13 55.96
C ILE A 29 9.29 -9.66 56.12
N PHE A 30 10.03 -10.10 57.15
CA PHE A 30 11.44 -9.74 57.31
C PHE A 30 12.30 -10.18 56.12
N GLY A 31 12.10 -11.37 55.54
CA GLY A 31 12.87 -11.87 54.41
C GLY A 31 12.63 -11.10 53.12
N THR A 32 11.38 -10.70 52.86
CA THR A 32 11.00 -9.84 51.73
C THR A 32 11.42 -8.38 51.94
N PHE A 33 11.40 -7.87 53.18
CA PHE A 33 11.86 -6.52 53.52
C PHE A 33 13.38 -6.38 53.56
N LYS A 34 14.11 -7.40 54.04
CA LYS A 34 15.56 -7.35 54.28
C LYS A 34 16.40 -7.42 52.99
N SER A 35 15.87 -7.98 51.90
CA SER A 35 16.61 -8.10 50.65
C SER A 35 16.62 -6.83 49.78
N GLY A 36 15.57 -6.00 49.82
CA GLY A 36 15.44 -4.82 48.96
C GLY A 36 15.74 -3.47 49.62
N GLN A 37 15.23 -3.22 50.83
CA GLN A 37 15.33 -1.89 51.46
C GLN A 37 16.67 -1.62 52.16
N GLN A 38 17.36 -2.65 52.67
CA GLN A 38 18.70 -2.46 53.26
C GLN A 38 19.76 -2.09 52.21
N GLN A 39 19.60 -2.54 50.96
CA GLN A 39 20.54 -2.21 49.87
C GLN A 39 20.44 -0.74 49.45
N LEU A 40 19.26 -0.12 49.59
CA LEU A 40 19.03 1.31 49.32
C LEU A 40 19.65 2.26 50.35
N GLN A 41 20.27 1.75 51.42
CA GLN A 41 21.09 2.58 52.31
C GLN A 41 22.37 3.07 51.63
N SER A 42 22.89 2.32 50.65
CA SER A 42 24.03 2.77 49.84
C SER A 42 23.59 3.83 48.82
N LYS A 43 24.31 4.96 48.80
CA LYS A 43 24.11 6.04 47.84
C LYS A 43 24.26 5.57 46.39
N ASP A 44 25.16 4.65 46.12
CA ASP A 44 25.40 4.15 44.76
C ASP A 44 24.29 3.20 44.29
N VAL A 45 23.73 2.40 45.20
CA VAL A 45 22.54 1.59 44.89
C VAL A 45 21.34 2.50 44.59
N ARG A 46 21.13 3.55 45.38
CA ARG A 46 20.06 4.53 45.08
C ARG A 46 20.25 5.20 43.72
N ARG A 47 21.48 5.58 43.37
CA ARG A 47 21.81 6.15 42.06
C ARG A 47 21.46 5.18 40.93
N PHE A 48 21.84 3.92 41.06
CA PHE A 48 21.49 2.88 40.09
C PHE A 48 19.97 2.69 39.95
N VAL A 49 19.24 2.67 41.07
CA VAL A 49 17.77 2.54 41.07
C VAL A 49 17.11 3.78 40.46
N THR A 50 17.60 5.01 40.74
CA THR A 50 17.08 6.22 40.10
C THR A 50 17.27 6.22 38.58
N ALA A 51 18.41 5.72 38.09
CA ALA A 51 18.66 5.57 36.66
C ALA A 51 17.69 4.56 36.04
N SER A 52 17.61 3.37 36.64
CA SER A 52 16.74 2.27 36.17
C SER A 52 15.26 2.66 36.15
N LEU A 53 14.79 3.37 37.18
CA LEU A 53 13.41 3.85 37.25
C LEU A 53 13.14 4.98 36.23
N GLY A 54 14.16 5.79 35.94
CA GLY A 54 14.11 6.79 34.88
C GLY A 54 14.02 6.17 33.47
N GLU A 55 14.82 5.15 33.19
CA GLU A 55 14.70 4.35 31.96
C GLU A 55 13.33 3.65 31.87
N THR A 56 12.81 3.15 33.00
CA THR A 56 11.46 2.57 33.08
C THR A 56 10.39 3.60 32.69
N ALA A 57 10.49 4.82 33.21
CA ALA A 57 9.58 5.91 32.86
C ALA A 57 9.65 6.27 31.37
N LEU A 58 10.85 6.30 30.79
CA LEU A 58 11.05 6.55 29.35
C LEU A 58 10.42 5.44 28.50
N ASN A 59 10.59 4.17 28.89
CA ASN A 59 9.95 3.04 28.23
C ASN A 59 8.42 3.09 28.33
N CYS A 60 7.88 3.55 29.46
CA CYS A 60 6.44 3.80 29.60
C CYS A 60 5.97 4.88 28.62
N ILE A 61 6.70 6.00 28.50
CA ILE A 61 6.38 7.09 27.58
C ILE A 61 6.41 6.62 26.12
N ILE A 62 7.44 5.86 25.72
CA ILE A 62 7.54 5.30 24.36
C ILE A 62 6.38 4.33 24.10
N SER A 63 6.01 3.52 25.10
CA SER A 63 4.88 2.59 24.98
C SER A 63 3.54 3.33 24.86
N GLU A 64 3.36 4.43 25.59
CA GLU A 64 2.20 5.32 25.45
C GLU A 64 2.15 5.99 24.08
N LEU A 65 3.28 6.44 23.55
CA LEU A 65 3.39 7.00 22.19
C LEU A 65 3.08 5.95 21.12
N ASN A 66 3.51 4.70 21.31
CA ASN A 66 3.18 3.58 20.44
C ASN A 66 1.68 3.23 20.47
N ALA A 67 1.03 3.32 21.64
CA ALA A 67 -0.41 3.10 21.78
C ALA A 67 -1.23 4.29 21.24
N ASN A 68 -0.78 5.50 21.53
CA ASN A 68 -1.37 6.74 21.07
C ASN A 68 -0.29 7.76 20.65
N ARG A 69 -0.13 7.94 19.34
CA ARG A 69 0.79 8.91 18.73
C ARG A 69 0.60 10.37 19.16
N ALA A 70 -0.57 10.72 19.69
CA ALA A 70 -0.87 12.05 20.22
C ALA A 70 -0.70 12.12 21.76
N PHE A 71 -0.05 11.10 22.35
CA PHE A 71 0.31 11.12 23.75
C PHE A 71 1.26 12.29 24.02
N SER A 72 0.81 13.19 24.86
CA SER A 72 1.57 14.32 25.34
C SER A 72 0.97 14.77 26.66
N THR A 73 1.82 15.38 27.48
CA THR A 73 1.42 16.06 28.72
C THR A 73 1.13 17.53 28.48
N HIS A 74 1.71 18.10 27.43
CA HIS A 74 1.56 19.49 27.01
C HIS A 74 1.30 19.53 25.50
N ARG A 75 0.69 20.60 25.00
CA ARG A 75 0.39 20.69 23.56
C ARG A 75 1.65 20.80 22.72
N TYR A 76 2.65 21.54 23.21
CA TYR A 76 3.94 21.67 22.56
C TYR A 76 5.02 22.18 23.53
N TYR A 77 6.28 21.94 23.16
CA TYR A 77 7.48 22.46 23.79
C TYR A 77 8.11 23.56 22.92
N ARG A 78 8.56 24.67 23.53
CA ARG A 78 9.28 25.76 22.84
C ARG A 78 10.67 25.91 23.45
N GLU A 79 11.70 25.90 22.61
CA GLU A 79 13.08 26.18 23.05
C GLU A 79 13.34 27.67 23.33
N LYS A 80 12.48 28.57 22.84
CA LYS A 80 12.63 30.02 22.96
C LYS A 80 11.35 30.64 23.54
N GLY A 81 11.51 31.51 24.54
CA GLY A 81 10.43 32.24 25.21
C GLY A 81 10.47 32.12 26.73
N ASP A 82 9.48 32.70 27.41
CA ASP A 82 9.40 32.74 28.88
C ASP A 82 8.85 31.43 29.49
N GLU A 83 8.07 30.66 28.73
CA GLU A 83 7.53 29.35 29.13
C GLU A 83 7.91 28.25 28.12
N TYR A 84 8.65 27.24 28.58
CA TYR A 84 9.09 26.10 27.77
C TYR A 84 7.96 25.09 27.51
N TRP A 85 7.17 24.78 28.56
CA TRP A 85 6.10 23.78 28.55
C TRP A 85 4.73 24.46 28.47
N ASN A 86 4.05 24.37 27.32
CA ASN A 86 2.86 25.19 27.06
C ASN A 86 1.58 24.35 26.96
N SER A 87 0.46 24.90 27.44
CA SER A 87 -0.89 24.28 27.36
C SER A 87 -0.93 22.88 27.97
N PRO A 88 -0.87 22.75 29.32
CA PRO A 88 -0.90 21.46 29.99
C PRO A 88 -2.22 20.72 29.75
N VAL A 89 -2.12 19.42 29.50
CA VAL A 89 -3.27 18.52 29.40
C VAL A 89 -3.90 18.36 30.78
N LYS A 90 -5.19 18.64 30.89
CA LYS A 90 -5.92 18.61 32.16
C LYS A 90 -5.88 17.22 32.80
N GLU A 91 -6.32 16.21 32.06
CA GLU A 91 -6.33 14.82 32.50
C GLU A 91 -6.31 13.89 31.29
N ARG A 92 -5.62 12.76 31.41
CA ARG A 92 -5.63 11.66 30.42
C ARG A 92 -5.26 10.35 31.11
N GLU A 93 -6.07 9.33 30.90
CA GLU A 93 -5.79 7.98 31.40
C GLU A 93 -4.62 7.34 30.64
N THR A 94 -3.92 6.42 31.31
CA THR A 94 -2.87 5.60 30.69
C THR A 94 -3.49 4.54 29.80
N LEU A 95 -2.84 4.23 28.68
CA LEU A 95 -3.21 3.11 27.81
C LEU A 95 -2.39 1.84 28.09
N LEU A 96 -1.47 1.92 29.06
CA LEU A 96 -0.68 0.77 29.49
C LEU A 96 -1.53 -0.14 30.39
N GLY A 97 -1.44 -1.45 30.15
CA GLY A 97 -2.04 -2.45 31.03
C GLY A 97 -1.25 -2.63 32.33
N ASP A 98 -1.64 -3.62 33.12
CA ASP A 98 -0.90 -3.99 34.34
C ASP A 98 0.54 -4.40 34.03
N MET A 99 1.50 -3.79 34.73
CA MET A 99 2.94 -4.04 34.62
C MET A 99 3.53 -4.69 35.89
N GLY A 100 2.69 -5.12 36.82
CA GLY A 100 3.09 -5.79 38.06
C GLY A 100 3.73 -4.85 39.08
N LYS A 101 5.07 -4.73 39.08
CA LYS A 101 5.83 -3.97 40.10
C LYS A 101 5.95 -2.47 39.80
N VAL A 102 5.52 -2.05 38.61
CA VAL A 102 5.52 -0.67 38.15
C VAL A 102 4.08 -0.23 37.98
N TYR A 103 3.74 0.94 38.50
CA TYR A 103 2.42 1.54 38.34
C TYR A 103 2.55 2.88 37.61
N VAL A 104 1.50 3.26 36.90
CA VAL A 104 1.35 4.54 36.19
C VAL A 104 -0.06 5.06 36.39
N SER A 105 -0.20 6.37 36.63
CA SER A 105 -1.49 6.99 36.96
C SER A 105 -2.05 7.89 35.84
N GLY A 106 -1.47 7.81 34.64
CA GLY A 106 -1.81 8.71 33.54
C GLY A 106 -1.29 10.13 33.75
N VAL A 107 -1.88 11.09 33.02
CA VAL A 107 -1.53 12.52 33.05
C VAL A 107 -2.54 13.28 33.88
N LYS A 108 -2.07 14.12 34.81
CA LYS A 108 -2.89 15.13 35.52
C LYS A 108 -2.16 16.47 35.52
N LYS A 109 -2.86 17.53 35.11
CA LYS A 109 -2.34 18.92 35.04
C LYS A 109 -0.96 19.01 34.37
N GLY A 110 -0.78 18.28 33.27
CA GLY A 110 0.47 18.26 32.51
C GLY A 110 1.62 17.43 33.12
N VAL A 111 1.37 16.60 34.13
CA VAL A 111 2.38 15.70 34.69
C VAL A 111 1.93 14.25 34.53
N TYR A 112 2.78 13.44 33.90
CA TYR A 112 2.64 11.99 33.85
C TYR A 112 3.37 11.38 35.06
N GLN A 113 2.69 10.53 35.83
CA GLN A 113 3.25 10.01 37.09
C GLN A 113 3.22 8.49 37.12
N GLY A 114 4.20 7.92 37.82
CA GLY A 114 4.29 6.48 38.07
C GLY A 114 5.41 6.17 39.05
N GLY A 115 5.62 4.89 39.30
CA GLY A 115 6.64 4.48 40.24
C GLY A 115 6.71 2.98 40.42
N SER A 116 7.50 2.59 41.42
CA SER A 116 7.61 1.22 41.90
C SER A 116 7.62 1.22 43.42
N GLN A 117 7.75 0.04 44.02
CA GLN A 117 7.95 -0.09 45.48
C GLN A 117 9.23 0.59 46.01
N PHE A 118 10.14 1.04 45.14
CA PHE A 118 11.43 1.63 45.53
C PHE A 118 11.53 3.14 45.28
N GLY A 119 10.60 3.74 44.54
CA GLY A 119 10.67 5.15 44.18
C GLY A 119 9.59 5.58 43.19
N GLU A 120 9.56 6.87 42.91
CA GLU A 120 8.54 7.51 42.09
C GLU A 120 9.17 8.35 40.99
N PHE A 121 8.44 8.56 39.89
CA PHE A 121 8.82 9.44 38.81
C PHE A 121 7.68 10.35 38.38
N LYS A 122 8.05 11.53 37.89
CA LYS A 122 7.19 12.47 37.19
C LYS A 122 7.78 12.75 35.82
N ALA A 123 6.95 12.95 34.81
CA ALA A 123 7.41 13.25 33.47
C ALA A 123 6.56 14.31 32.76
N LYS A 124 7.23 15.09 31.91
CA LYS A 124 6.64 16.02 30.94
C LYS A 124 7.09 15.60 29.55
N VAL A 125 6.13 15.49 28.64
CA VAL A 125 6.31 15.03 27.25
C VAL A 125 5.51 15.92 26.31
N ALA A 126 6.13 16.42 25.24
CA ALA A 126 5.47 17.21 24.21
C ALA A 126 6.23 17.27 22.88
N PRO A 127 5.52 17.44 21.74
CA PRO A 127 6.16 17.70 20.45
C PRO A 127 6.86 19.07 20.44
N ILE A 128 7.96 19.19 19.70
CA ILE A 128 8.75 20.42 19.58
C ILE A 128 8.12 21.34 18.52
N PHE A 129 7.81 22.59 18.88
CA PHE A 129 7.08 23.53 18.00
C PHE A 129 7.95 24.22 16.93
N SER A 130 9.27 24.06 16.95
CA SER A 130 10.21 24.90 16.19
C SER A 130 11.09 24.18 15.16
N ALA A 131 10.88 22.88 14.92
CA ALA A 131 11.62 22.19 13.87
C ALA A 131 11.21 22.77 12.50
N ARG A 132 12.20 23.25 11.73
CA ARG A 132 11.98 23.79 10.39
C ARG A 132 12.02 22.65 9.38
N GLU A 133 11.10 22.70 8.42
CA GLU A 133 11.13 21.78 7.29
C GLU A 133 12.36 22.05 6.42
N ASN A 134 13.04 21.00 5.99
CA ASN A 134 14.13 21.04 5.03
C ASN A 134 13.53 20.86 3.63
N SER A 135 13.83 21.81 2.73
CA SER A 135 13.30 21.78 1.36
C SER A 135 13.78 20.58 0.53
N LYS A 136 14.85 19.90 0.97
CA LYS A 136 15.43 18.73 0.29
C LYS A 136 14.79 17.40 0.70
N THR A 137 14.03 17.36 1.80
CA THR A 137 13.36 16.16 2.31
C THR A 137 11.88 16.25 1.97
N GLN A 138 11.48 15.54 0.91
CA GLN A 138 10.09 15.48 0.50
C GLN A 138 9.33 14.33 1.13
N THR A 139 10.00 13.38 1.78
CA THR A 139 9.36 12.21 2.44
C THR A 139 9.03 12.42 3.91
N LEU A 140 9.62 13.44 4.55
CA LEU A 140 9.49 13.73 5.98
C LEU A 140 8.65 14.98 6.25
N LEU A 141 8.10 15.05 7.45
CA LEU A 141 7.51 16.26 8.01
C LEU A 141 8.19 16.56 9.34
N GLU A 142 9.29 17.30 9.29
CA GLU A 142 10.24 17.42 10.41
C GLU A 142 9.64 18.16 11.62
N ALA A 143 8.68 19.06 11.39
CA ALA A 143 7.92 19.72 12.46
C ALA A 143 7.13 18.73 13.34
N GLU A 144 6.82 17.54 12.82
CA GLU A 144 6.06 16.50 13.53
C GLU A 144 6.93 15.32 13.98
N MET A 145 8.25 15.36 13.77
CA MET A 145 9.14 14.24 14.10
C MET A 145 9.61 14.23 15.54
N TYR A 146 9.88 15.39 16.14
CA TYR A 146 10.61 15.43 17.40
C TYR A 146 9.71 15.66 18.61
N THR A 147 9.86 14.80 19.61
CA THR A 147 9.21 14.90 20.92
C THR A 147 10.27 15.03 21.99
N ARG A 148 10.09 15.99 22.90
CA ARG A 148 10.94 16.14 24.09
C ARG A 148 10.26 15.48 25.28
N ALA A 149 11.05 14.74 26.04
CA ALA A 149 10.65 14.16 27.32
C ALA A 149 11.62 14.62 28.42
N GLU A 150 11.07 15.12 29.53
CA GLU A 150 11.80 15.40 30.76
C GLU A 150 11.21 14.55 31.87
N ILE A 151 12.05 13.78 32.56
CA ILE A 151 11.65 12.84 33.60
C ILE A 151 12.44 13.19 34.84
N VAL A 152 11.76 13.34 35.98
CA VAL A 152 12.41 13.46 37.28
C VAL A 152 12.04 12.26 38.14
N VAL A 153 13.03 11.71 38.83
CA VAL A 153 12.92 10.48 39.60
C VAL A 153 13.38 10.75 41.03
N LYS A 154 12.69 10.18 42.01
CA LYS A 154 13.00 10.26 43.44
C LYS A 154 13.01 8.86 44.08
N VAL A 155 14.11 8.53 44.75
CA VAL A 155 14.30 7.27 45.49
C VAL A 155 14.78 7.61 46.90
N GLY A 156 14.05 7.12 47.91
CA GLY A 156 14.40 7.28 49.33
C GLY A 156 15.26 6.12 49.85
N ALA A 157 16.04 6.39 50.91
CA ALA A 157 16.86 5.39 51.60
C ALA A 157 16.05 4.39 52.47
N GLY A 158 14.72 4.55 52.54
CA GLY A 158 13.84 3.69 53.34
C GLY A 158 13.61 4.22 54.76
N TRP A 159 13.16 3.33 55.65
CA TRP A 159 12.64 3.69 56.98
C TRP A 159 13.69 4.42 57.85
N GLY A 160 13.36 5.65 58.28
CA GLY A 160 14.10 6.41 59.29
C GLY A 160 15.27 7.25 58.79
N ILE A 161 15.60 7.20 57.49
CA ILE A 161 16.69 7.98 56.89
C ILE A 161 16.10 8.93 55.84
N GLN A 162 16.16 10.25 56.08
CA GLN A 162 15.68 11.29 55.16
C GLN A 162 16.63 11.55 53.97
N GLU A 163 17.47 10.58 53.62
CA GLU A 163 18.33 10.71 52.45
C GLU A 163 17.60 10.28 51.19
N GLU A 164 17.51 11.22 50.25
CA GLU A 164 16.89 11.00 48.97
C GLU A 164 17.89 11.20 47.85
N THR A 165 17.71 10.46 46.78
CA THR A 165 18.47 10.60 45.55
C THR A 165 17.50 10.96 44.45
N CYS A 166 17.69 12.15 43.88
CA CYS A 166 16.87 12.65 42.78
C CYS A 166 17.70 12.78 41.50
N ARG A 167 17.12 12.40 40.37
CA ARG A 167 17.75 12.47 39.06
C ARG A 167 16.77 13.03 38.05
N LYS A 168 17.27 13.82 37.12
CA LYS A 168 16.54 14.28 35.95
C LYS A 168 17.14 13.66 34.70
N ILE A 169 16.26 13.22 33.82
CA ILE A 169 16.57 12.69 32.50
C ILE A 169 15.92 13.63 31.49
N THR A 170 16.71 14.06 30.51
CA THR A 170 16.19 14.74 29.33
C THR A 170 16.42 13.85 28.13
N ALA A 171 15.36 13.59 27.38
CA ALA A 171 15.38 12.75 26.20
C ALA A 171 14.73 13.44 25.01
N MET A 172 15.34 13.26 23.83
CA MET A 172 14.72 13.61 22.56
C MET A 172 14.36 12.34 21.82
N ILE A 173 13.08 12.22 21.48
CA ILE A 173 12.49 11.07 20.82
C ILE A 173 12.17 11.48 19.38
N GLU A 174 12.72 10.76 18.42
CA GLU A 174 12.39 10.86 17.00
C GLU A 174 11.23 9.92 16.70
N ARG A 175 10.17 10.46 16.10
CA ARG A 175 9.04 9.72 15.58
C ARG A 175 9.19 9.59 14.08
N ARG A 176 9.18 8.34 13.60
CA ARG A 176 9.29 7.98 12.19
C ARG A 176 8.05 7.23 11.75
N TYR A 177 7.62 7.45 10.52
CA TYR A 177 6.49 6.78 9.88
C TYR A 177 6.97 5.97 8.68
N PRO A 178 7.54 4.77 8.86
CA PRO A 178 8.17 4.05 7.74
C PRO A 178 7.28 3.89 6.51
N ALA A 179 5.97 3.71 6.71
CA ALA A 179 4.96 3.59 5.66
C ALA A 179 4.75 4.84 4.81
N THR A 180 5.06 6.02 5.34
CA THR A 180 4.93 7.28 4.61
C THR A 180 6.27 7.82 4.11
N GLU A 181 7.38 7.32 4.65
CA GLU A 181 8.72 7.85 4.37
C GLU A 181 9.50 7.03 3.34
N ASN A 182 9.23 5.73 3.25
CA ASN A 182 10.07 4.80 2.48
C ASN A 182 9.37 4.35 1.20
N VAL A 183 10.14 4.25 0.12
CA VAL A 183 9.70 3.51 -1.07
C VAL A 183 9.75 2.01 -0.79
N LEU A 184 10.79 1.56 -0.08
CA LEU A 184 10.92 0.19 0.40
C LEU A 184 11.42 0.17 1.85
N TYR A 185 10.73 -0.57 2.70
CA TYR A 185 11.14 -0.85 4.06
C TYR A 185 11.03 -2.35 4.30
N ASP A 186 12.11 -2.99 4.77
CA ASP A 186 12.09 -4.38 5.21
C ASP A 186 12.62 -4.46 6.66
N GLY A 187 11.75 -4.93 7.56
CA GLY A 187 12.04 -5.12 8.97
C GLY A 187 13.05 -6.22 9.27
N GLU A 188 13.55 -6.91 8.23
CA GLU A 188 14.69 -7.80 8.30
C GLU A 188 15.72 -7.48 7.22
N LEU A 189 15.42 -7.81 5.97
CA LEU A 189 16.42 -7.92 4.92
C LEU A 189 15.92 -7.30 3.64
N LEU A 190 16.48 -6.14 3.29
CA LEU A 190 16.15 -5.48 2.03
C LEU A 190 17.09 -5.95 0.92
N ASP A 191 16.57 -6.81 0.05
CA ASP A 191 17.25 -7.25 -1.17
C ASP A 191 16.65 -6.52 -2.37
N LEU A 192 17.43 -5.63 -2.98
CA LEU A 192 17.01 -4.86 -4.16
C LEU A 192 17.16 -5.64 -5.47
N GLY A 193 17.85 -6.78 -5.44
CA GLY A 193 17.97 -7.69 -6.56
C GLY A 193 16.74 -8.58 -6.78
N SER A 194 15.73 -8.59 -5.88
CA SER A 194 14.47 -9.36 -6.11
C SER A 194 13.57 -8.71 -7.13
N LEU A 195 13.83 -7.45 -7.43
CA LEU A 195 12.88 -6.66 -8.17
C LEU A 195 12.95 -6.97 -9.68
N GLY A 196 14.05 -7.53 -10.22
CA GLY A 196 14.37 -7.46 -11.65
C GLY A 196 14.64 -8.79 -12.33
N PRO A 197 13.81 -9.21 -13.30
CA PRO A 197 14.06 -10.46 -14.01
C PRO A 197 14.76 -10.31 -15.36
N PHE A 198 15.00 -9.09 -15.88
CA PHE A 198 15.36 -8.93 -17.29
C PHE A 198 16.86 -9.02 -17.62
N PRO A 199 17.24 -9.78 -18.68
CA PRO A 199 18.58 -9.78 -19.26
C PRO A 199 18.94 -8.50 -20.04
N SER A 200 17.95 -7.69 -20.42
CA SER A 200 18.15 -6.55 -21.34
C SER A 200 18.15 -5.18 -20.67
N ARG A 201 17.51 -4.99 -19.50
CA ARG A 201 17.48 -3.70 -18.79
C ARG A 201 17.40 -3.84 -17.26
N GLU A 202 17.99 -2.88 -16.56
CA GLU A 202 17.94 -2.70 -15.11
C GLU A 202 16.55 -2.22 -14.65
N ASN A 203 16.20 -2.56 -13.41
CA ASN A 203 15.13 -1.87 -12.70
C ASN A 203 15.54 -0.48 -12.24
N GLN A 204 14.55 0.34 -11.91
CA GLN A 204 14.79 1.65 -11.33
C GLN A 204 13.91 1.86 -10.10
N LEU A 205 14.51 2.33 -9.01
CA LEU A 205 13.83 2.83 -7.82
C LEU A 205 14.01 4.34 -7.75
N ARG A 206 12.95 5.10 -7.50
CA ARG A 206 13.00 6.56 -7.56
C ARG A 206 12.35 7.28 -6.37
N ARG A 207 12.93 8.44 -6.02
CA ARG A 207 12.33 9.51 -5.18
C ARG A 207 11.90 9.10 -3.78
N GLY A 208 12.72 8.39 -3.02
CA GLY A 208 12.31 7.96 -1.67
C GLY A 208 13.45 7.52 -0.77
N ARG A 209 13.08 6.94 0.38
CA ARG A 209 14.01 6.33 1.34
C ARG A 209 13.99 4.81 1.26
N LEU A 210 15.13 4.19 1.55
CA LEU A 210 15.29 2.74 1.65
C LEU A 210 15.75 2.34 3.05
N TYR A 211 15.10 1.30 3.58
CA TYR A 211 15.43 0.77 4.90
C TYR A 211 15.49 -0.76 4.91
N GLY A 212 16.58 -1.31 5.43
CA GLY A 212 16.71 -2.72 5.78
C GLY A 212 17.23 -2.86 7.21
N TYR A 213 16.55 -3.63 8.07
CA TYR A 213 16.92 -3.69 9.48
C TYR A 213 18.27 -4.40 9.72
N ASN A 214 18.50 -5.58 9.15
CA ASN A 214 19.74 -6.34 9.35
C ASN A 214 20.80 -6.03 8.30
N TRP A 215 20.40 -5.84 7.04
CA TRP A 215 21.30 -5.39 5.97
C TRP A 215 20.50 -4.92 4.75
N ILE A 216 21.19 -4.24 3.84
CA ILE A 216 20.71 -3.94 2.48
C ILE A 216 21.67 -4.57 1.48
N THR A 217 21.15 -5.32 0.51
CA THR A 217 21.95 -5.88 -0.58
C THR A 217 21.54 -5.29 -1.92
N PHE A 218 22.52 -4.74 -2.63
CA PHE A 218 22.41 -4.19 -3.97
C PHE A 218 22.88 -5.22 -5.01
N ASN A 219 21.96 -5.53 -5.93
CA ASN A 219 22.20 -6.34 -7.11
C ASN A 219 22.75 -7.75 -6.83
N THR A 220 22.89 -8.56 -7.87
CA THR A 220 23.32 -9.96 -7.75
C THR A 220 24.41 -10.25 -8.76
N ALA A 221 25.45 -10.96 -8.35
CA ALA A 221 26.58 -11.31 -9.22
C ALA A 221 26.31 -12.52 -10.15
N GLY A 222 25.11 -13.13 -10.12
CA GLY A 222 24.78 -14.35 -10.87
C GLY A 222 23.38 -14.35 -11.49
N GLY A 223 23.27 -14.92 -12.71
CA GLY A 223 22.04 -15.04 -13.51
C GLY A 223 21.84 -13.93 -14.54
N ALA A 224 20.79 -14.02 -15.35
CA ALA A 224 20.43 -13.00 -16.34
C ALA A 224 19.86 -11.70 -15.73
N CYS A 225 20.11 -11.44 -14.44
CA CYS A 225 19.60 -10.28 -13.73
C CYS A 225 20.48 -9.05 -14.02
N ARG A 226 19.89 -7.99 -14.57
CA ARG A 226 20.58 -6.70 -14.74
C ARG A 226 20.71 -5.91 -13.42
N GLY A 227 19.87 -6.22 -12.44
CA GLY A 227 19.82 -5.53 -11.15
C GLY A 227 18.88 -4.33 -11.15
N SER A 228 19.10 -3.42 -10.21
CA SER A 228 18.35 -2.20 -9.95
C SER A 228 19.33 -1.03 -9.87
N GLU A 229 18.95 0.09 -10.47
CA GLU A 229 19.56 1.41 -10.29
C GLU A 229 18.65 2.30 -9.45
N LEU A 230 19.24 3.29 -8.78
CA LEU A 230 18.54 4.16 -7.84
C LEU A 230 18.66 5.61 -8.25
N PHE A 231 17.54 6.35 -8.22
CA PHE A 231 17.48 7.74 -8.62
C PHE A 231 16.79 8.63 -7.61
N ASP A 232 17.27 9.86 -7.46
CA ASP A 232 16.73 10.87 -6.55
C ASP A 232 16.48 10.33 -5.12
N MET A 233 17.42 9.55 -4.57
CA MET A 233 17.29 8.95 -3.24
C MET A 233 17.48 9.98 -2.13
N GLU A 234 16.56 10.03 -1.17
CA GLU A 234 16.67 10.93 -0.01
C GLU A 234 17.49 10.32 1.12
N LYS A 235 17.40 9.01 1.31
CA LYS A 235 18.23 8.29 2.28
C LYS A 235 18.22 6.78 2.05
N ILE A 236 19.36 6.16 2.26
CA ILE A 236 19.54 4.70 2.31
C ILE A 236 20.13 4.40 3.69
N GLU A 237 19.37 3.75 4.56
CA GLU A 237 19.81 3.55 5.95
C GLU A 237 19.59 2.12 6.43
N THR A 238 20.60 1.57 7.12
CA THR A 238 20.52 0.28 7.80
C THR A 238 21.41 0.28 9.04
N PRO A 239 20.95 -0.17 10.21
CA PRO A 239 21.83 -0.30 11.38
C PRO A 239 22.80 -1.49 11.23
N GLY A 240 22.62 -2.34 10.22
CA GLY A 240 23.56 -3.38 9.86
C GLY A 240 24.56 -2.90 8.82
N PHE A 241 24.70 -3.64 7.72
CA PHE A 241 25.65 -3.32 6.65
C PHE A 241 24.98 -3.19 5.28
N ILE A 242 25.61 -2.41 4.41
CA ILE A 242 25.25 -2.28 3.01
C ILE A 242 26.24 -3.08 2.17
N ARG A 243 25.73 -3.94 1.29
CA ARG A 243 26.56 -4.75 0.40
C ARG A 243 26.19 -4.52 -1.05
N ALA A 244 27.17 -4.29 -1.91
CA ALA A 244 26.97 -4.21 -3.36
C ALA A 244 27.67 -5.36 -4.06
N LEU A 245 26.88 -6.26 -4.65
CA LEU A 245 27.40 -7.44 -5.34
C LEU A 245 27.75 -7.17 -6.80
N LYS A 246 27.19 -6.10 -7.36
CA LYS A 246 27.49 -5.56 -8.68
C LYS A 246 27.54 -4.04 -8.57
N ASP A 247 28.35 -3.41 -9.40
CA ASP A 247 28.38 -1.96 -9.55
C ASP A 247 26.97 -1.42 -9.74
N THR A 248 26.57 -0.54 -8.84
CA THR A 248 25.22 0.01 -8.76
C THR A 248 25.30 1.51 -8.75
N ARG A 249 24.66 2.14 -9.73
CA ARG A 249 24.53 3.59 -9.78
C ARG A 249 23.42 4.05 -8.83
N ILE A 250 23.76 5.02 -7.99
CA ILE A 250 22.87 5.69 -7.05
C ILE A 250 23.00 7.18 -7.29
N SER A 251 21.90 7.88 -7.59
CA SER A 251 21.84 9.33 -7.50
C SER A 251 20.98 9.76 -6.32
N PHE A 252 21.42 10.77 -5.59
CA PHE A 252 20.74 11.30 -4.41
C PHE A 252 19.95 12.57 -4.72
N ALA A 253 19.06 12.95 -3.81
CA ALA A 253 18.15 14.09 -3.96
C ALA A 253 18.85 15.45 -4.10
N ASP A 254 20.12 15.56 -3.71
CA ASP A 254 20.95 16.76 -3.92
C ASP A 254 21.67 16.79 -5.29
N GLY A 255 21.46 15.77 -6.12
CA GLY A 255 22.11 15.61 -7.42
C GLY A 255 23.48 14.92 -7.38
N SER A 256 24.00 14.57 -6.19
CA SER A 256 25.24 13.79 -6.07
C SER A 256 25.04 12.35 -6.56
N ILE A 257 26.11 11.74 -7.06
CA ILE A 257 26.09 10.37 -7.62
C ILE A 257 27.16 9.52 -6.94
N LEU A 258 26.79 8.28 -6.60
CA LEU A 258 27.67 7.25 -6.07
C LEU A 258 27.53 5.99 -6.94
N ASN A 259 28.67 5.43 -7.34
CA ASN A 259 28.73 4.08 -7.90
C ASN A 259 29.20 3.15 -6.78
N LEU A 260 28.26 2.39 -6.22
CA LEU A 260 28.51 1.46 -5.12
C LEU A 260 28.85 0.08 -5.67
N SER A 261 29.93 -0.53 -5.19
CA SER A 261 30.42 -1.84 -5.60
C SER A 261 31.02 -2.59 -4.39
N SER A 262 31.41 -3.84 -4.59
CA SER A 262 32.07 -4.63 -3.54
C SER A 262 33.41 -4.03 -3.07
N ALA A 263 33.94 -3.04 -3.79
CA ALA A 263 35.20 -2.38 -3.46
C ALA A 263 35.03 -1.16 -2.52
N ASN A 264 33.81 -0.64 -2.35
CA ASN A 264 33.51 0.55 -1.57
C ASN A 264 32.16 0.46 -0.80
N ASP A 265 31.66 -0.74 -0.55
CA ASP A 265 30.49 -0.97 0.29
C ASP A 265 30.84 -1.01 1.79
N SER A 266 29.85 -1.18 2.67
CA SER A 266 30.04 -1.13 4.14
C SER A 266 31.02 -2.18 4.69
N ILE A 267 31.32 -3.25 3.92
CA ILE A 267 32.32 -4.23 4.34
C ILE A 267 33.72 -3.63 4.23
N GLN A 268 33.93 -2.71 3.29
CA GLN A 268 35.17 -1.97 3.10
C GLN A 268 35.13 -0.68 3.94
N MET A 269 35.21 -0.82 5.27
CA MET A 269 35.04 0.29 6.24
C MET A 269 35.84 1.55 5.89
N ASP A 270 37.10 1.41 5.47
CA ASP A 270 37.98 2.55 5.14
C ASP A 270 37.62 3.24 3.80
N LYS A 271 36.80 2.60 2.97
CA LYS A 271 36.43 3.07 1.62
C LYS A 271 34.95 3.41 1.49
N PHE A 272 34.13 3.04 2.46
CA PHE A 272 32.71 3.34 2.46
C PHE A 272 32.51 4.84 2.72
N ASP A 273 31.90 5.52 1.74
CA ASP A 273 31.61 6.95 1.82
C ASP A 273 30.13 7.14 2.18
N PRO A 274 29.81 7.68 3.37
CA PRO A 274 28.43 7.87 3.79
C PRO A 274 27.70 9.01 3.08
N ARG A 275 28.38 9.74 2.17
CA ARG A 275 27.83 10.84 1.37
C ARG A 275 27.03 11.81 2.22
N GLU A 276 27.66 12.46 3.18
CA GLU A 276 27.01 13.42 4.10
C GLU A 276 25.74 12.89 4.80
N GLY A 277 25.60 11.57 4.94
CA GLY A 277 24.45 10.93 5.60
C GLY A 277 23.34 10.44 4.67
N TYR A 278 23.49 10.56 3.34
CA TYR A 278 22.53 10.02 2.37
C TYR A 278 22.57 8.49 2.30
N ILE A 279 23.72 7.86 2.57
CA ILE A 279 23.86 6.42 2.65
C ILE A 279 24.60 6.08 3.95
N VAL A 280 23.94 5.41 4.88
CA VAL A 280 24.51 5.15 6.21
C VAL A 280 24.27 3.72 6.66
N ASP A 281 25.31 3.15 7.25
CA ASP A 281 25.28 1.87 7.94
C ASP A 281 25.38 2.08 9.47
N GLY A 282 25.37 0.98 10.23
CA GLY A 282 25.45 1.06 11.70
C GLY A 282 26.74 1.70 12.22
N ALA A 283 27.86 1.56 11.51
CA ALA A 283 29.14 2.16 11.89
C ALA A 283 29.16 3.67 11.63
N ASN A 284 28.36 4.14 10.66
CA ASN A 284 28.28 5.53 10.23
C ASN A 284 27.01 6.24 10.72
N GLY A 285 26.41 5.76 11.81
CA GLY A 285 25.34 6.47 12.54
C GLY A 285 23.92 6.13 12.12
N ALA A 286 23.68 5.06 11.37
CA ALA A 286 22.32 4.55 11.16
C ALA A 286 21.76 3.95 12.46
N HIS A 287 20.49 4.21 12.74
CA HIS A 287 19.81 3.71 13.94
C HIS A 287 18.76 2.64 13.60
N PRO A 288 18.48 1.71 14.53
CA PRO A 288 17.45 0.70 14.34
C PRO A 288 16.05 1.33 14.38
N ILE A 289 15.31 1.18 13.28
CA ILE A 289 13.92 1.59 13.11
C ILE A 289 13.12 0.31 12.97
N LYS A 290 12.56 -0.20 14.09
CA LYS A 290 11.79 -1.44 14.09
C LYS A 290 10.34 -1.21 14.45
N LEU A 291 9.45 -1.57 13.54
CA LEU A 291 8.01 -1.61 13.78
C LEU A 291 7.62 -3.00 14.29
N ALA A 292 7.34 -3.12 15.59
CA ALA A 292 7.02 -4.42 16.19
C ALA A 292 5.64 -4.96 15.81
N ARG A 293 4.64 -4.09 15.64
CA ARG A 293 3.27 -4.47 15.28
C ARG A 293 2.50 -3.32 14.64
N LEU A 294 1.46 -3.66 13.90
CA LEU A 294 0.48 -2.70 13.41
C LEU A 294 -0.47 -2.23 14.53
N PRO A 295 -1.08 -1.04 14.43
CA PRO A 295 -1.95 -0.47 15.46
C PRO A 295 -3.38 -1.06 15.44
N ARG A 296 -3.49 -2.39 15.60
CA ARG A 296 -4.75 -3.16 15.47
C ARG A 296 -5.87 -2.62 16.34
N GLU A 297 -5.63 -2.52 17.65
CA GLU A 297 -6.66 -2.23 18.64
C GLU A 297 -7.28 -0.86 18.39
N ARG A 298 -6.45 0.12 18.02
CA ARG A 298 -6.89 1.48 17.69
C ARG A 298 -7.70 1.52 16.41
N ILE A 299 -7.24 0.84 15.35
CA ILE A 299 -7.98 0.79 14.08
C ILE A 299 -9.32 0.11 14.28
N LYS A 300 -9.35 -1.04 14.98
CA LYS A 300 -10.57 -1.74 15.35
C LYS A 300 -11.52 -0.80 16.10
N ALA A 301 -11.08 -0.21 17.20
CA ALA A 301 -11.89 0.71 18.01
C ALA A 301 -12.42 1.91 17.20
N THR A 302 -11.61 2.46 16.30
CA THR A 302 -12.01 3.57 15.40
C THR A 302 -13.08 3.10 14.42
N ALA A 303 -12.90 1.94 13.79
CA ALA A 303 -13.90 1.36 12.91
C ALA A 303 -15.24 1.13 13.64
N TYR A 304 -15.22 0.61 14.88
CA TYR A 304 -16.44 0.44 15.70
C TYR A 304 -17.10 1.77 16.04
N ARG A 305 -16.31 2.76 16.48
CA ARG A 305 -16.81 4.07 16.88
C ARG A 305 -17.50 4.81 15.74
N TYR A 306 -16.98 4.66 14.52
CA TYR A 306 -17.43 5.41 13.34
C TYR A 306 -18.20 4.53 12.33
N ARG A 307 -18.80 3.42 12.79
CA ARG A 307 -19.63 2.50 11.95
C ARG A 307 -20.74 3.18 11.15
N LYS A 308 -21.30 4.27 11.66
CA LYS A 308 -22.39 5.02 11.02
C LYS A 308 -21.90 6.06 10.00
N SER A 309 -20.61 6.35 9.97
CA SER A 309 -20.02 7.37 9.08
C SER A 309 -19.04 6.74 8.09
N TYR A 310 -17.83 6.38 8.50
CA TYR A 310 -16.77 5.91 7.61
C TYR A 310 -16.14 4.56 8.00
N GLY A 311 -16.53 3.99 9.14
CA GLY A 311 -16.01 2.71 9.62
C GLY A 311 -16.81 1.54 9.04
N LEU A 312 -16.11 0.57 8.46
CA LEU A 312 -16.65 -0.71 8.02
C LEU A 312 -15.93 -1.85 8.74
N ILE A 313 -16.69 -2.81 9.23
CA ILE A 313 -16.17 -4.02 9.87
C ILE A 313 -16.64 -5.22 9.08
N LEU A 314 -15.69 -6.06 8.65
CA LEU A 314 -15.95 -7.26 7.88
C LEU A 314 -15.54 -8.48 8.69
N GLU A 315 -16.54 -9.20 9.18
CA GLU A 315 -16.40 -10.48 9.87
C GLU A 315 -16.89 -11.61 8.96
N LYS A 316 -16.65 -12.85 9.37
CA LYS A 316 -17.08 -14.03 8.61
C LYS A 316 -18.60 -13.99 8.34
N ASN A 317 -19.00 -14.39 7.14
CA ASN A 317 -20.39 -14.43 6.65
C ASN A 317 -21.09 -13.06 6.46
N MET A 318 -20.41 -11.92 6.60
CA MET A 318 -21.03 -10.62 6.33
C MET A 318 -21.14 -10.29 4.82
N LEU A 319 -20.17 -10.76 4.03
CA LEU A 319 -20.14 -10.62 2.58
C LEU A 319 -19.98 -12.01 1.94
N PRO A 320 -20.48 -12.21 0.72
CA PRO A 320 -20.29 -13.46 0.00
C PRO A 320 -18.81 -13.71 -0.27
N GLU A 321 -18.40 -14.97 -0.18
CA GLU A 321 -17.06 -15.40 -0.58
C GLU A 321 -16.91 -15.29 -2.10
N GLY A 322 -15.77 -14.74 -2.53
CA GLY A 322 -15.39 -14.67 -3.94
C GLY A 322 -14.98 -16.04 -4.49
N LYS A 323 -14.87 -16.12 -5.82
CA LYS A 323 -14.41 -17.32 -6.53
C LYS A 323 -12.88 -17.46 -6.52
N TYR A 324 -12.17 -16.38 -6.23
CA TYR A 324 -10.72 -16.35 -6.21
C TYR A 324 -10.15 -17.38 -5.22
N SER A 325 -9.06 -18.02 -5.64
CA SER A 325 -8.28 -18.94 -4.82
C SER A 325 -6.80 -18.58 -4.95
N ASN A 326 -6.14 -18.33 -3.82
CA ASN A 326 -4.70 -18.14 -3.80
C ASN A 326 -4.02 -19.49 -4.11
N PRO A 327 -3.18 -19.60 -5.16
CA PRO A 327 -2.53 -20.87 -5.50
C PRO A 327 -1.55 -21.36 -4.43
N TYR A 328 -1.01 -20.45 -3.60
CA TYR A 328 -0.15 -20.80 -2.47
C TYR A 328 -0.91 -21.13 -1.17
N ASP A 329 -2.21 -20.83 -1.12
CA ASP A 329 -3.10 -21.12 0.01
C ASP A 329 -4.54 -21.41 -0.47
N PRO A 330 -4.76 -22.56 -1.17
CA PRO A 330 -6.01 -22.83 -1.86
C PRO A 330 -7.19 -23.14 -0.92
N GLY A 331 -6.91 -23.43 0.36
CA GLY A 331 -7.94 -23.70 1.37
C GLY A 331 -8.66 -22.43 1.82
N LYS A 332 -8.14 -21.25 1.49
CA LYS A 332 -8.59 -19.97 2.00
C LYS A 332 -9.55 -19.28 1.05
N LYS A 333 -10.65 -18.77 1.60
CA LYS A 333 -11.71 -18.09 0.85
C LYS A 333 -11.62 -16.60 1.09
N TYR A 334 -11.58 -15.85 0.00
CA TYR A 334 -11.39 -14.40 0.00
C TYR A 334 -12.72 -13.69 -0.23
N VAL A 335 -12.85 -12.48 0.29
CA VAL A 335 -13.97 -11.58 -0.03
C VAL A 335 -13.48 -10.53 -1.02
N ASP A 336 -14.23 -10.38 -2.12
CA ASP A 336 -13.92 -9.42 -3.17
C ASP A 336 -14.49 -8.04 -2.83
N ILE A 337 -13.65 -7.00 -2.90
CA ILE A 337 -14.04 -5.59 -2.80
C ILE A 337 -13.59 -4.89 -4.08
N ASN A 338 -14.55 -4.69 -4.97
CA ASN A 338 -14.36 -3.94 -6.21
C ASN A 338 -14.83 -2.51 -6.02
N PHE A 339 -13.92 -1.53 -6.08
CA PHE A 339 -14.26 -0.10 -6.04
C PHE A 339 -14.80 0.42 -7.39
N GLY A 340 -14.93 -0.43 -8.40
CA GLY A 340 -15.50 -0.11 -9.71
C GLY A 340 -14.57 0.71 -10.61
N ASP A 341 -14.94 0.77 -11.89
CA ASP A 341 -14.36 1.64 -12.91
C ASP A 341 -15.23 2.90 -13.12
N TYR A 342 -14.65 3.97 -13.64
CA TYR A 342 -15.38 5.19 -13.97
C TYR A 342 -16.46 4.92 -15.05
N ARG A 343 -17.72 5.32 -14.82
CA ARG A 343 -18.77 5.33 -15.84
C ARG A 343 -18.40 6.32 -16.95
N VAL A 344 -18.04 5.81 -18.12
CA VAL A 344 -18.22 6.55 -19.38
C VAL A 344 -19.72 6.74 -19.55
N LEU A 345 -20.18 7.97 -19.32
CA LEU A 345 -21.46 8.57 -19.70
C LEU A 345 -22.57 7.56 -20.08
N LYS A 346 -23.63 7.49 -19.25
CA LYS A 346 -24.96 7.19 -19.76
C LYS A 346 -25.19 8.10 -20.97
N SER A 347 -25.28 7.49 -22.15
CA SER A 347 -25.89 8.08 -23.34
C SER A 347 -27.11 8.89 -22.90
N ALA A 348 -27.10 10.18 -23.21
CA ALA A 348 -28.19 11.09 -22.88
C ALA A 348 -29.52 10.49 -23.34
N SER A 349 -30.29 9.94 -22.41
CA SER A 349 -31.71 9.74 -22.61
C SER A 349 -32.35 11.13 -22.53
N LYS A 350 -32.31 11.87 -23.63
CA LYS A 350 -33.22 12.98 -23.86
C LYS A 350 -34.20 12.55 -24.94
N SER A 351 -35.43 12.37 -24.50
CA SER A 351 -36.63 12.60 -25.32
C SER A 351 -37.53 13.54 -24.51
N PRO A 352 -38.50 14.20 -25.16
CA PRO A 352 -38.34 15.39 -25.98
C PRO A 352 -39.04 16.60 -25.32
N ASP A 353 -39.12 17.72 -26.05
CA ASP A 353 -39.95 18.90 -25.78
C ASP A 353 -39.46 19.90 -24.71
N ARG A 354 -38.89 21.02 -25.19
CA ARG A 354 -39.67 22.27 -25.31
C ARG A 354 -38.89 23.33 -26.09
N GLN A 355 -39.63 23.96 -26.99
CA GLN A 355 -39.33 25.17 -27.74
C GLN A 355 -39.22 26.42 -26.84
N ASP A 356 -38.71 27.48 -27.46
CA ASP A 356 -38.78 28.91 -27.10
C ASP A 356 -37.79 29.39 -26.02
N GLU A 357 -37.22 30.60 -26.04
CA GLU A 357 -36.96 31.69 -27.00
C GLU A 357 -36.09 32.68 -26.17
N ASP A 358 -35.21 33.44 -26.84
CA ASP A 358 -34.79 34.82 -26.50
C ASP A 358 -34.03 35.20 -25.20
N ALA A 359 -32.77 35.57 -25.45
CA ALA A 359 -32.19 36.92 -25.30
C ALA A 359 -32.27 37.75 -23.98
N GLU A 360 -31.06 38.20 -23.61
CA GLU A 360 -30.68 39.50 -23.02
C GLU A 360 -31.01 39.85 -21.56
N GLY A 361 -29.96 40.29 -20.85
CA GLY A 361 -30.03 41.53 -20.05
C GLY A 361 -29.60 41.45 -18.58
N GLY A 362 -28.56 42.23 -18.25
CA GLY A 362 -28.63 43.15 -17.11
C GLY A 362 -28.04 42.70 -15.77
N ALA A 363 -27.29 43.61 -15.16
CA ALA A 363 -26.49 43.44 -13.96
C ALA A 363 -27.12 44.08 -12.70
N VAL A 364 -26.44 43.86 -11.55
CA VAL A 364 -26.28 44.77 -10.39
C VAL A 364 -27.10 44.48 -9.09
N ASP A 365 -26.31 44.15 -8.05
CA ASP A 365 -26.29 44.46 -6.60
C ASP A 365 -27.32 44.00 -5.54
N GLU A 366 -26.69 43.42 -4.49
CA GLU A 366 -26.78 43.67 -3.04
C GLU A 366 -27.90 43.12 -2.12
N GLU A 367 -27.37 42.51 -1.04
CA GLU A 367 -27.86 42.40 0.35
C GLU A 367 -28.68 41.19 0.86
N GLU A 368 -28.04 40.56 1.85
CA GLU A 368 -28.54 39.94 3.09
C GLU A 368 -29.13 38.51 3.17
N GLU A 369 -28.48 37.79 4.09
CA GLU A 369 -28.97 36.78 5.04
C GLU A 369 -29.54 35.45 4.52
N GLY A 370 -28.71 34.42 4.74
CA GLY A 370 -29.12 33.25 5.48
C GLY A 370 -29.84 32.18 4.69
N GLU A 371 -29.09 31.26 4.08
CA GLU A 371 -29.59 29.90 3.87
C GLU A 371 -28.44 28.90 3.81
N THR A 372 -28.59 27.87 4.64
CA THR A 372 -27.82 26.64 4.72
C THR A 372 -27.43 26.11 3.34
N SER A 373 -26.12 26.00 3.10
CA SER A 373 -25.59 25.27 1.94
C SER A 373 -26.13 23.84 1.98
N PRO A 374 -26.80 23.36 0.92
CA PRO A 374 -27.41 22.04 0.94
C PRO A 374 -26.31 20.97 0.96
N GLU A 375 -26.56 19.98 1.80
CA GLU A 375 -25.85 18.70 1.88
C GLU A 375 -25.48 18.20 0.48
N THR A 376 -24.21 17.85 0.31
CA THR A 376 -23.73 17.12 -0.86
C THR A 376 -24.50 15.80 -0.94
N ASP A 377 -25.40 15.71 -1.92
CA ASP A 377 -26.24 14.55 -2.17
C ASP A 377 -25.38 13.42 -2.74
N TYR A 378 -24.68 12.70 -1.85
CA TYR A 378 -23.93 11.47 -2.13
C TYR A 378 -24.89 10.29 -2.32
N THR A 379 -25.82 10.36 -3.28
CA THR A 379 -26.73 9.23 -3.49
C THR A 379 -26.92 8.89 -4.97
N THR A 380 -26.74 7.60 -5.27
CA THR A 380 -27.16 6.81 -6.46
C THR A 380 -26.17 6.55 -7.61
N GLY A 381 -25.02 7.23 -7.71
CA GLY A 381 -24.11 7.09 -8.86
C GLY A 381 -22.94 6.12 -8.74
N SER A 382 -22.50 5.74 -7.54
CA SER A 382 -21.24 5.00 -7.36
C SER A 382 -21.39 3.49 -7.59
N ASP A 383 -20.46 2.91 -8.35
CA ASP A 383 -20.24 1.47 -8.54
C ASP A 383 -19.42 0.84 -7.39
N ASP A 384 -19.18 1.59 -6.30
CA ASP A 384 -18.63 1.03 -5.06
C ASP A 384 -19.55 -0.07 -4.49
N PRO A 385 -18.99 -1.02 -3.72
CA PRO A 385 -19.79 -2.03 -3.04
C PRO A 385 -20.86 -1.36 -2.18
N GLU A 386 -22.08 -1.90 -2.18
CA GLU A 386 -23.24 -1.26 -1.53
C GLU A 386 -22.95 -0.92 -0.05
N VAL A 387 -22.18 -1.77 0.63
CA VAL A 387 -21.76 -1.58 2.02
C VAL A 387 -20.84 -0.36 2.22
N ILE A 388 -20.04 -0.01 1.21
CA ILE A 388 -19.15 1.16 1.21
C ILE A 388 -19.94 2.41 0.79
N ARG A 389 -20.81 2.29 -0.21
CA ARG A 389 -21.64 3.41 -0.70
C ARG A 389 -22.58 3.97 0.39
N LYS A 390 -23.01 3.14 1.34
CA LYS A 390 -23.85 3.56 2.48
C LYS A 390 -23.10 4.38 3.54
N LEU A 391 -21.77 4.44 3.49
CA LEU A 391 -20.95 5.22 4.41
C LEU A 391 -21.06 6.72 4.08
N ARG A 392 -21.41 7.54 5.08
CA ARG A 392 -21.65 9.00 4.94
C ARG A 392 -20.41 9.88 5.24
N GLY A 393 -19.22 9.30 5.38
CA GLY A 393 -17.99 10.03 5.73
C GLY A 393 -17.16 10.51 4.52
N ASP A 394 -16.17 11.37 4.78
CA ASP A 394 -15.17 11.89 3.82
C ASP A 394 -14.04 10.91 3.48
N ARG A 395 -14.03 9.75 4.15
CA ARG A 395 -13.02 8.70 4.09
C ARG A 395 -13.66 7.34 4.29
N ILE A 396 -12.87 6.28 4.11
CA ILE A 396 -13.26 4.89 4.31
C ILE A 396 -12.21 4.22 5.21
N LEU A 397 -12.65 3.59 6.29
CA LEU A 397 -11.83 2.74 7.16
C LEU A 397 -12.42 1.33 7.19
N ILE A 398 -11.76 0.37 6.55
CA ILE A 398 -12.17 -1.03 6.56
C ILE A 398 -11.30 -1.78 7.56
N TYR A 399 -11.91 -2.35 8.59
CA TYR A 399 -11.30 -3.35 9.46
C TYR A 399 -11.88 -4.71 9.12
N THR A 400 -11.04 -5.68 8.75
CA THR A 400 -11.48 -7.02 8.35
C THR A 400 -10.79 -8.11 9.16
N GLU A 401 -11.57 -9.12 9.53
CA GLU A 401 -11.09 -10.38 10.12
C GLU A 401 -11.05 -11.52 9.09
N VAL A 402 -11.48 -11.24 7.86
CA VAL A 402 -11.45 -12.17 6.71
C VAL A 402 -10.45 -11.68 5.65
N PRO A 403 -9.83 -12.58 4.89
CA PRO A 403 -8.91 -12.18 3.81
C PRO A 403 -9.68 -11.49 2.68
N LEU A 404 -9.03 -10.50 2.06
CA LEU A 404 -9.66 -9.66 1.04
C LEU A 404 -8.93 -9.76 -0.29
N ARG A 405 -9.68 -9.55 -1.37
CA ARG A 405 -9.15 -9.20 -2.68
C ARG A 405 -9.71 -7.84 -3.09
N VAL A 406 -8.84 -6.91 -3.48
CA VAL A 406 -9.20 -5.51 -3.73
C VAL A 406 -8.68 -5.04 -5.08
N TRP A 407 -9.47 -4.21 -5.77
CA TRP A 407 -9.10 -3.51 -7.01
C TRP A 407 -10.11 -2.37 -7.29
N GLY A 408 -9.83 -1.56 -8.32
CA GLY A 408 -10.66 -0.43 -8.74
C GLY A 408 -10.23 0.90 -8.11
N CYS A 409 -11.04 1.93 -8.36
CA CYS A 409 -10.73 3.30 -7.98
C CYS A 409 -11.67 3.77 -6.85
N PRO A 410 -11.19 3.97 -5.60
CA PRO A 410 -12.04 4.49 -4.55
C PRO A 410 -12.51 5.92 -4.83
N ASP A 411 -13.64 6.32 -4.25
CA ASP A 411 -14.18 7.68 -4.33
C ASP A 411 -13.58 8.63 -3.26
N ARG A 412 -13.07 8.05 -2.17
CA ARG A 412 -12.56 8.75 -0.98
C ARG A 412 -11.28 8.10 -0.47
N SER A 413 -10.52 8.83 0.35
CA SER A 413 -9.33 8.24 1.00
C SER A 413 -9.67 6.98 1.76
N VAL A 414 -8.90 5.92 1.55
CA VAL A 414 -9.19 4.59 2.07
C VAL A 414 -8.02 4.03 2.89
N THR A 415 -8.34 3.55 4.09
CA THR A 415 -7.45 2.70 4.88
C THR A 415 -8.10 1.34 5.02
N ILE A 416 -7.44 0.28 4.55
CA ILE A 416 -7.85 -1.11 4.75
C ILE A 416 -6.88 -1.76 5.72
N TYR A 417 -7.40 -2.30 6.81
CA TYR A 417 -6.67 -3.07 7.79
C TYR A 417 -7.25 -4.48 7.84
N SER A 418 -6.40 -5.48 7.64
CA SER A 418 -6.77 -6.90 7.67
C SER A 418 -5.93 -7.69 8.68
N THR A 419 -6.59 -8.53 9.47
CA THR A 419 -5.88 -9.56 10.26
C THR A 419 -5.38 -10.72 9.39
N GLU A 420 -5.85 -10.77 8.15
CA GLU A 420 -5.60 -11.80 7.15
C GLU A 420 -4.92 -11.23 5.90
N ASP A 421 -4.62 -12.06 4.90
CA ASP A 421 -4.00 -11.59 3.64
C ASP A 421 -4.90 -10.60 2.88
N ILE A 422 -4.26 -9.66 2.19
CA ILE A 422 -4.91 -8.79 1.20
C ILE A 422 -4.30 -9.10 -0.17
N ILE A 423 -5.13 -9.39 -1.16
CA ILE A 423 -4.72 -9.57 -2.55
C ILE A 423 -5.10 -8.31 -3.33
N VAL A 424 -4.15 -7.69 -4.03
CA VAL A 424 -4.42 -6.62 -4.98
C VAL A 424 -4.54 -7.25 -6.36
N GLY A 425 -5.77 -7.41 -6.84
CA GLY A 425 -6.07 -8.22 -8.02
C GLY A 425 -6.02 -7.49 -9.36
N GLY A 426 -5.90 -6.17 -9.35
CA GLY A 426 -5.90 -5.33 -10.55
C GLY A 426 -5.46 -3.92 -10.21
N ASP A 427 -5.71 -2.98 -11.12
CA ASP A 427 -5.43 -1.56 -10.87
C ASP A 427 -6.11 -1.11 -9.57
N PHE A 428 -5.38 -0.37 -8.74
CA PHE A 428 -5.90 0.09 -7.45
C PHE A 428 -5.55 1.54 -7.19
N ASN A 429 -6.59 2.35 -6.95
CA ASN A 429 -6.48 3.80 -6.77
C ASN A 429 -5.82 4.54 -7.95
N GLN A 430 -5.79 3.92 -9.13
CA GLN A 430 -5.39 4.55 -10.38
C GLN A 430 -6.62 5.15 -11.06
N ASN A 431 -6.55 6.38 -11.55
CA ASN A 431 -7.64 6.92 -12.37
C ASN A 431 -7.57 6.32 -13.78
N PRO A 432 -8.64 5.63 -14.26
CA PRO A 432 -8.65 4.96 -15.57
C PRO A 432 -8.46 5.90 -16.77
N ARG A 433 -8.63 7.22 -16.59
CA ARG A 433 -8.43 8.23 -17.64
C ARG A 433 -6.98 8.68 -17.80
N THR A 434 -6.08 8.26 -16.91
CA THR A 434 -4.68 8.68 -16.98
C THR A 434 -4.03 8.04 -18.22
N PRO A 435 -3.55 8.82 -19.21
CA PRO A 435 -2.88 8.24 -20.36
C PRO A 435 -1.55 7.60 -19.94
N GLN A 436 -1.31 6.35 -20.34
CA GLN A 436 -0.06 5.62 -20.07
C GLN A 436 1.04 5.97 -21.08
N LEU A 437 1.16 7.26 -21.41
CA LEU A 437 2.20 7.76 -22.29
C LEU A 437 3.48 7.96 -21.52
N TYR A 438 4.55 7.31 -21.95
CA TYR A 438 5.84 7.36 -21.29
C TYR A 438 6.74 8.45 -21.87
N GLU A 439 7.59 9.04 -21.03
CA GLU A 439 8.64 9.96 -21.50
C GLU A 439 9.68 9.26 -22.38
N ASN A 440 9.94 7.98 -22.09
CA ASN A 440 10.92 7.14 -22.75
C ASN A 440 10.61 5.65 -22.55
N ASP A 441 11.36 4.80 -23.26
CA ASP A 441 11.22 3.34 -23.19
C ASP A 441 11.63 2.74 -21.85
N ASP A 442 12.06 3.53 -20.85
CA ASP A 442 12.30 2.99 -19.51
C ASP A 442 10.97 2.76 -18.77
N TYR A 443 9.85 3.24 -19.30
CA TYR A 443 8.54 3.03 -18.72
C TYR A 443 8.48 3.47 -17.24
N ILE A 444 9.09 4.61 -16.91
CA ILE A 444 9.19 5.12 -15.53
C ILE A 444 8.21 6.25 -15.30
N ASN A 445 8.46 7.39 -15.94
CA ASN A 445 7.62 8.56 -15.80
C ASN A 445 6.61 8.54 -16.93
N TYR A 446 5.35 8.76 -16.55
CA TYR A 446 4.38 9.20 -17.52
C TYR A 446 4.73 10.63 -17.94
N ARG A 447 4.48 10.92 -19.22
CA ARG A 447 4.55 12.25 -19.81
C ARG A 447 3.52 13.20 -19.18
N PHE A 448 2.40 12.65 -18.72
CA PHE A 448 1.35 13.38 -18.03
C PHE A 448 1.35 13.05 -16.54
N PRO A 449 1.03 14.01 -15.67
CA PRO A 449 0.88 13.75 -14.25
C PRO A 449 -0.18 12.67 -13.98
N LEU A 450 0.13 11.78 -13.05
CA LEU A 450 -0.80 10.74 -12.60
C LEU A 450 -2.02 11.39 -11.91
N GLU A 451 -3.21 10.92 -12.26
CA GLU A 451 -4.44 11.20 -11.51
C GLU A 451 -4.85 9.96 -10.71
N ASN A 452 -5.36 10.17 -9.50
CA ASN A 452 -5.90 9.12 -8.62
C ASN A 452 -7.30 9.49 -8.14
N GLY A 453 -8.05 8.47 -7.69
CA GLY A 453 -9.45 8.59 -7.31
C GLY A 453 -10.42 8.85 -8.48
N LYS A 454 -11.71 8.55 -8.26
CA LYS A 454 -12.77 8.66 -9.28
C LYS A 454 -12.99 10.08 -9.82
N GLU A 455 -12.88 11.10 -8.97
CA GLU A 455 -13.23 12.50 -9.30
C GLU A 455 -12.01 13.37 -9.65
N ARG A 456 -10.85 12.76 -9.96
CA ARG A 456 -9.56 13.48 -10.12
C ARG A 456 -9.14 14.25 -8.86
N HIS A 457 -9.80 13.99 -7.74
CA HIS A 457 -9.39 14.46 -6.43
C HIS A 457 -8.32 13.51 -5.91
N LYS A 458 -7.18 14.06 -5.49
CA LYS A 458 -6.08 13.27 -4.95
C LYS A 458 -6.52 12.58 -3.65
N ILE A 459 -6.73 11.27 -3.68
CA ILE A 459 -7.11 10.45 -2.53
C ILE A 459 -5.97 9.52 -2.09
N GLY A 460 -5.73 9.46 -0.78
CA GLY A 460 -4.73 8.58 -0.20
C GLY A 460 -5.28 7.18 0.02
N ALA A 461 -4.49 6.15 -0.32
CA ALA A 461 -4.82 4.76 -0.06
C ALA A 461 -3.72 4.04 0.73
N MET A 462 -4.10 3.27 1.74
CA MET A 462 -3.19 2.44 2.54
C MET A 462 -3.81 1.07 2.82
N LEU A 463 -3.05 0.02 2.50
CA LEU A 463 -3.41 -1.38 2.75
C LEU A 463 -2.46 -1.93 3.83
N MET A 464 -3.01 -2.36 4.96
CA MET A 464 -2.27 -2.95 6.07
C MET A 464 -2.77 -4.36 6.33
N SER A 465 -1.86 -5.33 6.30
CA SER A 465 -2.15 -6.71 6.66
C SER A 465 -1.24 -7.17 7.80
N GLU A 466 -1.85 -7.84 8.78
CA GLU A 466 -1.09 -8.62 9.77
C GLU A 466 -0.44 -9.88 9.16
N LYS A 467 -0.79 -10.23 7.93
CA LYS A 467 -0.15 -11.26 7.13
C LYS A 467 0.52 -10.60 5.91
N ARG A 468 0.14 -10.98 4.69
CA ARG A 468 0.72 -10.45 3.44
C ARG A 468 -0.22 -9.51 2.71
N VAL A 469 0.39 -8.58 1.96
CA VAL A 469 -0.27 -7.89 0.86
C VAL A 469 0.35 -8.44 -0.41
N ILE A 470 -0.43 -9.15 -1.22
CA ILE A 470 0.05 -9.88 -2.41
C ILE A 470 -0.48 -9.18 -3.66
N ILE A 471 0.39 -8.92 -4.62
CA ILE A 471 -0.01 -8.38 -5.93
C ILE A 471 -0.30 -9.54 -6.88
N ASP A 472 -1.53 -9.64 -7.37
CA ASP A 472 -1.96 -10.71 -8.26
C ASP A 472 -2.18 -10.17 -9.67
N VAL A 473 -1.22 -10.47 -10.56
CA VAL A 473 -1.33 -10.21 -11.99
C VAL A 473 -1.75 -11.45 -12.76
N SER A 474 -2.17 -12.55 -12.13
CA SER A 474 -2.56 -13.76 -12.88
C SER A 474 -3.77 -13.57 -13.78
N ARG A 475 -4.56 -12.50 -13.57
CA ARG A 475 -5.81 -12.25 -14.29
C ARG A 475 -5.83 -10.91 -15.04
N PRO A 476 -5.42 -10.87 -16.33
CA PRO A 476 -5.46 -9.68 -17.16
C PRO A 476 -6.81 -8.95 -17.21
N THR A 477 -7.94 -9.64 -17.06
CA THR A 477 -9.26 -8.98 -17.07
C THR A 477 -9.48 -7.97 -15.94
N LEU A 478 -8.61 -7.94 -14.92
CA LEU A 478 -8.73 -7.01 -13.79
C LEU A 478 -7.86 -5.76 -13.90
N PHE A 479 -6.89 -5.72 -14.81
CA PHE A 479 -6.01 -4.56 -14.99
C PHE A 479 -5.86 -4.12 -16.44
N ALA A 480 -5.92 -5.02 -17.42
CA ALA A 480 -5.55 -4.72 -18.80
C ALA A 480 -6.72 -4.20 -19.67
N ARG A 481 -7.86 -3.79 -19.09
CA ARG A 481 -9.08 -3.44 -19.85
C ARG A 481 -8.83 -2.28 -20.82
N ASN A 482 -8.12 -1.25 -20.34
CA ASN A 482 -7.92 -0.02 -21.10
C ASN A 482 -6.93 -0.19 -22.25
N GLU A 483 -5.94 -1.06 -22.07
CA GLU A 483 -4.90 -1.37 -23.05
C GLU A 483 -5.42 -2.39 -24.08
N LEU A 484 -6.20 -3.38 -23.63
CA LEU A 484 -6.74 -4.42 -24.50
C LEU A 484 -7.92 -3.96 -25.35
N LYS A 485 -8.72 -2.99 -24.92
CA LYS A 485 -9.85 -2.49 -25.74
C LYS A 485 -9.42 -1.97 -27.12
N PRO A 486 -8.50 -1.01 -27.25
CA PRO A 486 -8.06 -0.54 -28.57
C PRO A 486 -7.38 -1.66 -29.36
N PHE A 487 -6.59 -2.52 -28.71
CA PHE A 487 -5.93 -3.64 -29.37
C PHE A 487 -6.89 -4.73 -29.86
N PHE A 488 -7.96 -5.02 -29.11
CA PHE A 488 -9.04 -5.93 -29.49
C PHE A 488 -9.72 -5.42 -30.76
N LEU A 489 -10.10 -4.13 -30.78
CA LEU A 489 -10.77 -3.52 -31.93
C LEU A 489 -9.85 -3.50 -33.15
N TYR A 490 -8.57 -3.14 -32.97
CA TYR A 490 -7.55 -3.18 -34.03
C TYR A 490 -7.34 -4.59 -34.59
N SER A 491 -7.20 -5.59 -33.71
CA SER A 491 -7.02 -6.98 -34.11
C SER A 491 -8.24 -7.51 -34.86
N LEU A 492 -9.44 -7.21 -34.37
CA LEU A 492 -10.68 -7.55 -35.05
C LEU A 492 -10.76 -6.89 -36.44
N ALA A 493 -10.47 -5.59 -36.54
CA ALA A 493 -10.47 -4.89 -37.83
C ALA A 493 -9.44 -5.48 -38.82
N LYS A 494 -8.27 -5.91 -38.34
CA LYS A 494 -7.26 -6.60 -39.16
C LYS A 494 -7.74 -7.96 -39.67
N THR A 495 -8.59 -8.68 -38.93
CA THR A 495 -9.17 -9.95 -39.42
C THR A 495 -10.17 -9.76 -40.55
N LEU A 496 -10.64 -8.53 -40.78
CA LEU A 496 -11.71 -8.23 -41.74
C LEU A 496 -11.20 -7.69 -43.09
N HIS A 497 -9.89 -7.46 -43.24
CA HIS A 497 -9.35 -6.81 -44.44
C HIS A 497 -7.98 -7.38 -44.88
N PRO A 498 -7.68 -7.47 -46.20
CA PRO A 498 -6.33 -7.73 -46.66
C PRO A 498 -5.35 -6.65 -46.18
N SER A 499 -4.34 -7.07 -45.43
CA SER A 499 -3.36 -6.23 -44.74
C SER A 499 -2.37 -5.59 -45.71
N THR A 500 -2.69 -4.42 -46.27
CA THR A 500 -1.64 -3.51 -46.76
C THR A 500 -1.16 -2.62 -45.60
N PRO A 501 0.13 -2.24 -45.55
CA PRO A 501 0.64 -1.39 -44.48
C PRO A 501 -0.11 -0.05 -44.33
N GLU A 502 -0.60 0.51 -45.44
CA GLU A 502 -1.34 1.77 -45.46
C GLU A 502 -2.68 1.65 -44.73
N ILE A 503 -3.40 0.56 -44.99
CA ILE A 503 -4.69 0.26 -44.38
C ILE A 503 -4.51 -0.07 -42.89
N GLU A 504 -3.46 -0.82 -42.53
CA GLU A 504 -3.15 -1.08 -41.11
C GLU A 504 -2.84 0.21 -40.34
N ALA A 505 -2.05 1.12 -40.92
CA ALA A 505 -1.72 2.40 -40.32
C ALA A 505 -2.99 3.27 -40.13
N GLU A 506 -3.90 3.23 -41.08
CA GLU A 506 -5.16 3.98 -41.00
C GLU A 506 -6.13 3.38 -39.97
N ILE A 507 -6.29 2.06 -39.90
CA ILE A 507 -7.05 1.39 -38.83
C ILE A 507 -6.51 1.81 -37.46
N LYS A 508 -5.19 1.79 -37.33
CA LYS A 508 -4.51 2.13 -36.08
C LYS A 508 -4.76 3.59 -35.69
N TYR A 509 -4.70 4.51 -36.64
CA TYR A 509 -5.05 5.92 -36.43
C TYR A 509 -6.52 6.11 -36.00
N ILE A 510 -7.44 5.33 -36.56
CA ILE A 510 -8.88 5.40 -36.27
C ILE A 510 -9.23 4.81 -34.90
N LEU A 511 -8.68 3.63 -34.59
CA LEU A 511 -9.08 2.80 -33.44
C LEU A 511 -8.21 2.97 -32.21
N CYS A 512 -6.94 3.34 -32.40
CA CYS A 512 -5.94 3.46 -31.34
C CYS A 512 -5.39 4.90 -31.24
N PRO A 513 -6.24 5.94 -31.11
CA PRO A 513 -5.75 7.28 -30.82
C PRO A 513 -5.20 7.38 -29.39
N LEU A 514 -4.27 8.30 -29.17
CA LEU A 514 -3.68 8.57 -27.85
C LEU A 514 -4.72 8.90 -26.77
N ASP A 515 -5.74 9.68 -27.13
CA ASP A 515 -6.91 9.90 -26.30
C ASP A 515 -8.01 8.95 -26.78
N PRO A 516 -8.42 7.96 -25.96
CA PRO A 516 -9.47 7.01 -26.33
C PRO A 516 -10.81 7.65 -26.73
N ASN A 517 -11.07 8.89 -26.30
CA ASN A 517 -12.29 9.64 -26.67
C ASN A 517 -12.28 10.10 -28.13
N ASN A 518 -11.11 10.18 -28.77
CA ASN A 518 -10.97 10.58 -30.17
C ASN A 518 -11.14 9.41 -31.16
N ARG A 519 -11.52 8.22 -30.67
CA ARG A 519 -11.72 7.04 -31.51
C ARG A 519 -12.87 7.28 -32.49
N LYS A 520 -12.70 6.83 -33.73
CA LYS A 520 -13.69 7.02 -34.80
C LYS A 520 -14.39 5.71 -35.17
N ALA A 521 -15.52 5.84 -35.84
CA ALA A 521 -16.20 4.70 -36.45
C ALA A 521 -15.30 4.08 -37.54
N LEU A 522 -15.41 2.77 -37.73
CA LEU A 522 -14.86 2.12 -38.91
C LEU A 522 -15.87 2.30 -40.04
N ILE A 523 -15.41 2.80 -41.17
CA ILE A 523 -16.26 3.03 -42.34
C ILE A 523 -16.13 1.84 -43.28
N GLY A 524 -17.26 1.20 -43.61
CA GLY A 524 -17.36 -0.03 -44.41
C GLY A 524 -17.20 0.15 -45.92
N LEU A 525 -17.48 1.35 -46.43
CA LEU A 525 -17.36 1.72 -47.84
C LEU A 525 -16.36 2.87 -48.02
N GLY A 526 -15.37 2.65 -48.89
CA GLY A 526 -14.39 3.64 -49.33
C GLY A 526 -14.89 4.49 -50.49
N GLU A 527 -13.97 5.04 -51.27
CA GLU A 527 -14.29 5.91 -52.41
C GLU A 527 -14.95 5.14 -53.57
N LEU A 528 -15.63 5.87 -54.46
CA LEU A 528 -16.21 5.30 -55.67
C LEU A 528 -15.09 4.88 -56.63
N GLY A 529 -15.05 3.59 -56.98
CA GLY A 529 -14.10 3.04 -57.93
C GLY A 529 -14.36 3.50 -59.38
N THR A 530 -13.42 3.19 -60.27
CA THR A 530 -13.52 3.50 -61.71
C THR A 530 -14.64 2.73 -62.42
N ASP A 531 -15.19 1.70 -61.79
CA ASP A 531 -16.33 0.88 -62.21
C ASP A 531 -17.68 1.43 -61.71
N GLY A 532 -17.68 2.53 -60.96
CA GLY A 532 -18.88 3.16 -60.40
C GLY A 532 -19.40 2.50 -59.11
N ASN A 533 -18.72 1.47 -58.60
CA ASN A 533 -19.07 0.83 -57.34
C ASN A 533 -18.19 1.39 -56.20
N PHE A 534 -18.73 1.45 -54.99
CA PHE A 534 -17.92 1.76 -53.82
C PHE A 534 -16.89 0.66 -53.58
N MET A 535 -15.62 1.04 -53.40
CA MET A 535 -14.59 0.12 -52.97
C MET A 535 -14.84 -0.24 -51.49
N PRO A 536 -14.93 -1.51 -51.10
CA PRO A 536 -15.12 -1.88 -49.70
C PRO A 536 -13.89 -1.48 -48.85
N ARG A 537 -14.12 -1.03 -47.61
CA ARG A 537 -13.09 -0.59 -46.65
C ARG A 537 -13.42 -1.14 -45.26
N TYR A 538 -12.44 -1.65 -44.49
CA TYR A 538 -12.59 -2.17 -43.09
C TYR A 538 -13.69 -3.20 -42.76
N GLY A 539 -14.50 -3.63 -43.72
CA GLY A 539 -15.74 -4.31 -43.42
C GLY A 539 -16.52 -4.67 -44.67
N THR A 540 -15.84 -5.32 -45.61
CA THR A 540 -16.36 -5.90 -46.84
C THR A 540 -17.55 -6.85 -46.60
N ILE A 541 -17.89 -7.25 -45.36
CA ILE A 541 -18.95 -8.24 -45.06
C ILE A 541 -20.34 -7.76 -45.53
N ALA A 542 -20.76 -6.53 -45.22
CA ALA A 542 -22.04 -5.97 -45.68
C ALA A 542 -22.08 -5.87 -47.21
N TRP A 543 -21.04 -5.26 -47.75
CA TRP A 543 -20.94 -4.99 -49.17
C TRP A 543 -20.83 -6.28 -49.97
N LEU A 544 -20.01 -7.26 -49.55
CA LEU A 544 -19.90 -8.58 -50.17
C LEU A 544 -21.19 -9.39 -50.01
N TYR A 545 -21.92 -9.22 -48.90
CA TYR A 545 -23.22 -9.85 -48.71
C TYR A 545 -24.26 -9.30 -49.70
N ASN A 546 -24.23 -7.99 -49.96
CA ASN A 546 -25.13 -7.33 -50.91
C ASN A 546 -24.66 -7.47 -52.38
N ASN A 547 -23.36 -7.69 -52.63
CA ASN A 547 -22.73 -7.77 -53.95
C ASN A 547 -22.05 -9.13 -54.19
N LYS A 548 -22.77 -10.23 -53.96
CA LYS A 548 -22.23 -11.61 -54.04
C LYS A 548 -21.62 -11.96 -55.39
N GLU A 549 -22.06 -11.29 -56.45
CA GLU A 549 -21.66 -11.53 -57.84
C GLU A 549 -20.23 -11.04 -58.15
N VAL A 550 -19.69 -10.12 -57.35
CA VAL A 550 -18.37 -9.52 -57.57
C VAL A 550 -17.22 -10.46 -57.13
N ASN A 551 -17.51 -11.51 -56.36
CA ASN A 551 -16.46 -12.45 -55.92
C ASN A 551 -16.94 -13.88 -55.57
N SER A 552 -17.94 -14.44 -56.26
CA SER A 552 -18.38 -15.83 -56.07
C SER A 552 -18.68 -16.25 -54.61
N GLY A 553 -18.88 -15.31 -53.69
CA GLY A 553 -18.97 -15.53 -52.24
C GLY A 553 -17.66 -15.91 -51.50
N GLY A 554 -16.51 -16.04 -52.17
CA GLY A 554 -15.27 -16.59 -51.57
C GLY A 554 -14.63 -15.72 -50.49
N GLN A 555 -14.38 -14.44 -50.76
CA GLN A 555 -13.82 -13.52 -49.74
C GLN A 555 -14.79 -13.25 -48.57
N TYR A 556 -16.10 -13.29 -48.81
CA TYR A 556 -17.09 -13.13 -47.75
C TYR A 556 -16.97 -14.26 -46.74
N GLN A 557 -16.94 -15.50 -47.25
CA GLN A 557 -16.79 -16.69 -46.42
C GLN A 557 -15.44 -16.70 -45.69
N ALA A 558 -14.35 -16.30 -46.36
CA ALA A 558 -13.03 -16.22 -45.74
C ALA A 558 -12.96 -15.17 -44.61
N ASN A 559 -13.47 -13.95 -44.82
CA ASN A 559 -13.47 -12.90 -43.80
C ASN A 559 -14.40 -13.26 -42.63
N LEU A 560 -15.53 -13.91 -42.93
CA LEU A 560 -16.45 -14.41 -41.91
C LEU A 560 -15.80 -15.55 -41.11
N GLU A 561 -15.06 -16.44 -41.76
CA GLU A 561 -14.29 -17.50 -41.11
C GLU A 561 -13.18 -16.93 -40.23
N ASP A 562 -12.42 -15.93 -40.68
CA ASP A 562 -11.40 -15.25 -39.88
C ASP A 562 -12.02 -14.53 -38.66
N MET A 563 -13.19 -13.89 -38.81
CA MET A 563 -13.93 -13.29 -37.70
C MET A 563 -14.45 -14.35 -36.71
N ILE A 564 -15.00 -15.47 -37.20
CA ILE A 564 -15.41 -16.59 -36.35
C ILE A 564 -14.19 -17.15 -35.61
N ASN A 565 -13.06 -17.31 -36.31
CA ASN A 565 -11.79 -17.79 -35.76
C ASN A 565 -11.24 -16.84 -34.68
N PHE A 566 -11.43 -15.53 -34.81
CA PHE A 566 -11.03 -14.55 -33.80
C PHE A 566 -11.72 -14.79 -32.45
N PHE A 567 -13.03 -15.10 -32.47
CA PHE A 567 -13.81 -15.39 -31.26
C PHE A 567 -13.78 -16.86 -30.84
N THR A 568 -13.21 -17.75 -31.64
CA THR A 568 -13.16 -19.19 -31.34
C THR A 568 -11.89 -19.52 -30.55
N PRO A 569 -12.00 -20.25 -29.41
CA PRO A 569 -10.83 -20.71 -28.65
C PRO A 569 -9.83 -21.49 -29.53
N GLY A 570 -8.54 -21.19 -29.40
CA GLY A 570 -7.50 -21.91 -30.14
C GLY A 570 -6.13 -21.25 -30.08
N GLY A 571 -5.08 -22.05 -30.28
CA GLY A 571 -3.70 -21.56 -30.41
C GLY A 571 -3.35 -21.13 -31.84
N GLY A 572 -2.34 -20.30 -32.00
CA GLY A 572 -1.79 -19.88 -33.29
C GLY A 572 -1.02 -18.56 -33.22
N ASP A 573 -0.48 -18.12 -34.36
CA ASP A 573 0.31 -16.88 -34.46
C ASP A 573 -0.56 -15.62 -34.66
N LYS A 574 -1.84 -15.79 -35.03
CA LYS A 574 -2.80 -14.68 -35.14
C LYS A 574 -3.41 -14.36 -33.76
N PRO A 575 -3.56 -13.08 -33.38
CA PRO A 575 -4.28 -12.69 -32.16
C PRO A 575 -5.72 -13.22 -32.15
N ARG A 576 -6.16 -13.77 -31.02
CA ARG A 576 -7.52 -14.29 -30.82
C ARG A 576 -8.08 -13.85 -29.47
N PHE A 577 -9.38 -13.59 -29.44
CA PHE A 577 -10.16 -13.36 -28.23
C PHE A 577 -11.19 -14.50 -28.09
N GLY A 578 -10.69 -15.71 -27.82
CA GLY A 578 -11.50 -16.92 -27.76
C GLY A 578 -12.53 -16.88 -26.63
N ILE A 579 -13.80 -17.14 -26.96
CA ILE A 579 -14.93 -17.29 -26.04
C ILE A 579 -15.37 -18.76 -26.05
N ASN A 580 -15.28 -19.44 -24.90
CA ASN A 580 -15.64 -20.85 -24.77
C ASN A 580 -17.14 -21.10 -24.85
N ASP A 581 -17.97 -20.21 -24.29
CA ASP A 581 -19.42 -20.36 -24.35
C ASP A 581 -19.92 -20.17 -25.79
N ASP A 582 -20.28 -21.27 -26.43
CA ASP A 582 -20.73 -21.31 -27.82
C ASP A 582 -21.94 -20.40 -28.07
N LYS A 583 -22.86 -20.30 -27.10
CA LYS A 583 -24.05 -19.47 -27.23
C LYS A 583 -23.67 -18.00 -27.20
N VAL A 584 -22.91 -17.58 -26.18
CA VAL A 584 -22.47 -16.18 -26.05
C VAL A 584 -21.58 -15.78 -27.22
N ARG A 585 -20.69 -16.68 -27.67
CA ARG A 585 -19.87 -16.49 -28.87
C ARG A 585 -20.72 -16.23 -30.10
N ASN A 586 -21.74 -17.06 -30.34
CA ASN A 586 -22.66 -16.87 -31.47
C ASN A 586 -23.45 -15.57 -31.34
N ASP A 587 -23.90 -15.20 -30.13
CA ASP A 587 -24.61 -13.94 -29.90
C ASP A 587 -23.72 -12.72 -30.21
N ILE A 588 -22.43 -12.76 -29.85
CA ILE A 588 -21.44 -11.72 -30.20
C ILE A 588 -21.27 -11.63 -31.73
N ILE A 589 -21.14 -12.78 -32.39
CA ILE A 589 -20.99 -12.87 -33.85
C ILE A 589 -22.22 -12.33 -34.57
N GLU A 590 -23.43 -12.69 -34.14
CA GLU A 590 -24.68 -12.20 -34.72
C GLU A 590 -24.89 -10.71 -34.46
N TYR A 591 -24.51 -10.22 -33.28
CA TYR A 591 -24.50 -8.80 -32.99
C TYR A 591 -23.59 -8.04 -33.96
N PHE A 592 -22.36 -8.53 -34.16
CA PHE A 592 -21.43 -7.95 -35.12
C PHE A 592 -22.02 -7.92 -36.53
N LYS A 593 -22.53 -9.05 -37.03
CA LYS A 593 -23.17 -9.16 -38.36
C LYS A 593 -24.30 -8.14 -38.55
N THR A 594 -25.09 -7.92 -37.49
CA THR A 594 -26.20 -6.97 -37.50
C THR A 594 -25.69 -5.53 -37.55
N ALA A 595 -24.70 -5.20 -36.72
CA ALA A 595 -24.10 -3.86 -36.67
C ALA A 595 -23.53 -3.44 -38.03
N VAL A 596 -22.86 -4.37 -38.73
CA VAL A 596 -22.24 -4.08 -40.03
C VAL A 596 -23.14 -4.41 -41.22
N ARG A 597 -24.46 -4.57 -41.09
CA ARG A 597 -25.32 -5.15 -42.15
C ARG A 597 -25.52 -4.26 -43.38
N ASP A 598 -25.57 -2.95 -43.21
CA ASP A 598 -26.01 -2.04 -44.28
C ASP A 598 -24.83 -1.61 -45.17
N VAL A 599 -24.08 -0.61 -44.72
CA VAL A 599 -22.89 -0.08 -45.41
C VAL A 599 -21.58 -0.65 -44.83
N GLY A 600 -21.65 -1.53 -43.85
CA GLY A 600 -20.45 -2.12 -43.21
C GLY A 600 -19.78 -1.23 -42.17
N ASP A 601 -20.40 -0.11 -41.82
CA ASP A 601 -19.89 0.77 -40.78
C ASP A 601 -20.01 0.11 -39.40
N LEU A 602 -19.03 0.35 -38.54
CA LEU A 602 -19.08 -0.04 -37.13
C LEU A 602 -18.89 1.21 -36.28
N THR A 603 -19.99 1.72 -35.74
CA THR A 603 -20.01 2.95 -34.93
C THR A 603 -19.25 2.75 -33.62
N THR A 604 -18.80 3.84 -32.99
CA THR A 604 -18.08 3.76 -31.71
C THR A 604 -18.90 3.13 -30.59
N THR A 605 -20.21 3.37 -30.56
CA THR A 605 -21.14 2.73 -29.61
C THR A 605 -21.28 1.23 -29.87
N GLU A 606 -21.29 0.80 -31.13
CA GLU A 606 -21.34 -0.63 -31.46
C GLU A 606 -20.04 -1.34 -31.14
N GLN A 607 -18.89 -0.69 -31.39
CA GLN A 607 -17.57 -1.15 -30.97
C GLN A 607 -17.52 -1.36 -29.45
N ASP A 608 -18.00 -0.40 -28.68
CA ASP A 608 -18.04 -0.47 -27.21
C ASP A 608 -18.89 -1.65 -26.74
N ARG A 609 -20.11 -1.78 -27.28
CA ARG A 609 -21.02 -2.86 -26.91
C ARG A 609 -20.46 -4.23 -27.30
N LEU A 610 -19.84 -4.35 -28.47
CA LEU A 610 -19.19 -5.59 -28.92
C LEU A 610 -18.07 -6.00 -27.95
N PHE A 611 -17.19 -5.05 -27.62
CA PHE A 611 -16.11 -5.28 -26.66
C PHE A 611 -16.67 -5.66 -25.28
N ASP A 612 -17.67 -4.95 -24.77
CA ASP A 612 -18.24 -5.21 -23.45
C ASP A 612 -18.91 -6.60 -23.38
N MET A 613 -19.60 -7.04 -24.43
CA MET A 613 -20.16 -8.40 -24.51
C MET A 613 -19.05 -9.45 -24.42
N ALA A 614 -17.98 -9.30 -25.21
CA ALA A 614 -16.85 -10.23 -25.20
C ALA A 614 -16.09 -10.20 -23.86
N TRP A 615 -15.80 -9.00 -23.35
CA TRP A 615 -15.04 -8.79 -22.11
C TRP A 615 -15.77 -9.36 -20.89
N ASN A 616 -17.07 -9.10 -20.76
CA ASN A 616 -17.86 -9.61 -19.63
C ASN A 616 -17.87 -11.15 -19.61
N GLN A 617 -17.93 -11.78 -20.78
CA GLN A 617 -17.84 -13.23 -20.88
C GLN A 617 -16.42 -13.73 -20.56
N ALA A 618 -15.38 -13.05 -21.04
CA ALA A 618 -13.99 -13.39 -20.72
C ALA A 618 -13.72 -13.33 -19.20
N VAL A 619 -14.27 -12.36 -18.48
CA VAL A 619 -14.16 -12.27 -17.01
C VAL A 619 -14.72 -13.54 -16.34
N ILE A 620 -15.91 -13.98 -16.78
CA ILE A 620 -16.58 -15.18 -16.24
C ILE A 620 -15.76 -16.44 -16.53
N GLU A 621 -15.30 -16.59 -17.76
CA GLU A 621 -14.55 -17.78 -18.20
C GLU A 621 -13.17 -17.86 -17.56
N GLU A 622 -12.47 -16.72 -17.43
CA GLU A 622 -11.18 -16.65 -16.76
C GLU A 622 -11.30 -16.95 -15.25
N ASP A 623 -12.42 -16.55 -14.62
CA ASP A 623 -12.74 -16.94 -13.24
C ASP A 623 -12.97 -18.44 -13.07
N ALA A 624 -13.55 -19.10 -14.07
CA ALA A 624 -13.91 -20.50 -14.01
C ALA A 624 -12.74 -21.43 -14.39
N SER A 625 -12.05 -21.11 -15.49
CA SER A 625 -10.97 -21.93 -16.05
C SER A 625 -10.06 -21.06 -16.93
N PRO A 626 -9.04 -20.40 -16.37
CA PRO A 626 -8.13 -19.56 -17.13
C PRO A 626 -7.40 -20.35 -18.21
N ASN A 627 -7.22 -19.75 -19.39
CA ASN A 627 -6.58 -20.38 -20.54
C ASN A 627 -5.75 -19.34 -21.30
N PRO A 628 -4.45 -19.58 -21.57
CA PRO A 628 -3.56 -18.60 -22.18
C PRO A 628 -3.91 -18.24 -23.63
N TYR A 629 -4.86 -18.93 -24.26
CA TYR A 629 -5.31 -18.70 -25.63
C TYR A 629 -6.70 -18.06 -25.73
N ASN A 630 -7.34 -17.77 -24.59
CA ASN A 630 -8.73 -17.29 -24.56
C ASN A 630 -8.84 -15.89 -23.94
N GLY A 631 -9.91 -15.19 -24.29
CA GLY A 631 -10.25 -13.87 -23.74
C GLY A 631 -9.07 -12.90 -23.72
N ALA A 632 -8.92 -12.19 -22.59
CA ALA A 632 -7.85 -11.23 -22.39
C ALA A 632 -6.46 -11.88 -22.47
N MET A 633 -6.28 -13.06 -21.86
CA MET A 633 -4.99 -13.77 -21.82
C MET A 633 -4.44 -14.04 -23.23
N GLY A 634 -5.32 -14.41 -24.18
CA GLY A 634 -4.95 -14.69 -25.58
C GLY A 634 -4.42 -13.49 -26.35
N LEU A 635 -4.77 -12.26 -25.95
CA LEU A 635 -4.35 -11.03 -26.63
C LEU A 635 -3.12 -10.36 -26.01
N MET A 636 -2.75 -10.69 -24.77
CA MET A 636 -1.69 -9.98 -24.02
C MET A 636 -0.34 -9.94 -24.76
N MET A 637 0.07 -11.06 -25.37
CA MET A 637 1.34 -11.11 -26.10
C MET A 637 1.30 -10.23 -27.36
N GLY A 638 0.19 -10.28 -28.12
CA GLY A 638 0.02 -9.46 -29.31
C GLY A 638 -0.02 -7.97 -28.98
N LEU A 639 -0.70 -7.60 -27.87
CA LEU A 639 -0.73 -6.22 -27.37
C LEU A 639 0.68 -5.73 -27.10
N PHE A 640 1.50 -6.51 -26.39
CA PHE A 640 2.89 -6.16 -26.12
C PHE A 640 3.71 -5.97 -27.40
N GLU A 641 3.58 -6.88 -28.37
CA GLU A 641 4.34 -6.83 -29.62
C GLU A 641 4.01 -5.61 -30.46
N GLU A 642 2.74 -5.21 -30.50
CA GLU A 642 2.30 -4.00 -31.22
C GLU A 642 2.65 -2.72 -30.47
N ALA A 643 2.41 -2.64 -29.16
CA ALA A 643 2.69 -1.47 -28.33
C ALA A 643 4.19 -1.09 -28.32
N ARG A 644 5.09 -2.07 -28.50
CA ARG A 644 6.54 -1.81 -28.60
C ARG A 644 6.94 -1.11 -29.90
N LYS A 645 6.15 -1.19 -30.97
CA LYS A 645 6.56 -0.71 -32.30
C LYS A 645 6.52 0.81 -32.40
N ASP A 646 5.51 1.44 -31.83
CA ASP A 646 5.31 2.89 -31.92
C ASP A 646 4.71 3.43 -30.62
N PRO A 647 5.49 4.13 -29.77
CA PRO A 647 5.00 4.69 -28.51
C PRO A 647 4.08 5.91 -28.69
N SER A 648 3.84 6.36 -29.94
CA SER A 648 2.96 7.49 -30.26
C SER A 648 1.53 7.09 -30.63
N ASP A 649 1.25 5.78 -30.69
CA ASP A 649 -0.09 5.25 -30.84
C ASP A 649 -0.77 5.02 -29.46
N GLY A 650 -2.09 4.82 -29.48
CA GLY A 650 -2.89 4.54 -28.27
C GLY A 650 -2.81 3.09 -27.79
N LEU A 651 -1.78 2.32 -28.17
CA LEU A 651 -1.52 0.97 -27.67
C LEU A 651 -0.41 1.03 -26.62
N PHE A 652 -0.78 0.75 -25.38
CA PHE A 652 0.15 0.80 -24.25
C PHE A 652 0.64 -0.59 -23.85
N ILE A 653 1.84 -0.64 -23.29
CA ILE A 653 2.40 -1.87 -22.71
C ILE A 653 1.50 -2.30 -21.56
N PRO A 654 1.15 -3.60 -21.42
CA PRO A 654 0.30 -4.05 -20.35
C PRO A 654 0.86 -3.70 -18.97
N GLU A 655 0.04 -3.11 -18.12
CA GLU A 655 0.46 -2.58 -16.83
C GLU A 655 -0.60 -2.81 -15.75
N ILE A 656 -0.14 -3.16 -14.53
CA ILE A 656 -0.91 -2.99 -13.30
C ILE A 656 -0.36 -1.79 -12.53
N THR A 657 -1.22 -0.83 -12.19
CA THR A 657 -0.86 0.37 -11.43
C THR A 657 -1.54 0.38 -10.06
N ILE A 658 -0.72 0.42 -9.02
CA ILE A 658 -1.18 0.49 -7.63
C ILE A 658 -0.72 1.83 -7.03
N ASN A 659 -1.67 2.72 -6.76
CA ASN A 659 -1.40 3.99 -6.11
C ASN A 659 -1.77 3.94 -4.62
N ALA A 660 -0.99 3.18 -3.84
CA ALA A 660 -1.24 2.95 -2.43
C ALA A 660 0.05 2.61 -1.67
N VAL A 661 0.01 2.81 -0.36
CA VAL A 661 1.01 2.25 0.56
C VAL A 661 0.60 0.83 0.93
N LEU A 662 1.52 -0.12 0.74
CA LEU A 662 1.31 -1.54 1.03
C LEU A 662 2.13 -1.93 2.25
N VAL A 663 1.47 -2.43 3.30
CA VAL A 663 2.12 -2.84 4.55
C VAL A 663 1.79 -4.29 4.86
N SER A 664 2.79 -5.17 4.79
CA SER A 664 2.73 -6.57 5.21
C SER A 664 3.50 -6.78 6.50
N SER A 665 3.08 -7.76 7.30
CA SER A 665 3.73 -8.10 8.57
C SER A 665 4.50 -9.42 8.53
N THR A 666 4.21 -10.29 7.57
CA THR A 666 4.85 -11.61 7.46
C THR A 666 6.31 -11.49 7.00
N ARG A 667 7.18 -12.31 7.60
CA ARG A 667 8.56 -12.55 7.14
C ARG A 667 8.55 -13.17 5.74
N ARG A 668 9.65 -13.00 5.00
CA ARG A 668 9.79 -13.66 3.69
C ARG A 668 9.81 -15.17 3.92
N ALA A 669 8.96 -15.90 3.19
CA ALA A 669 8.97 -17.35 3.25
C ALA A 669 10.04 -17.97 2.36
N SER A 670 10.38 -17.32 1.23
CA SER A 670 11.37 -17.79 0.27
C SER A 670 12.77 -17.85 0.87
N ARG A 671 13.56 -18.87 0.46
CA ARG A 671 14.98 -18.93 0.82
C ARG A 671 15.68 -17.67 0.32
N PHE A 672 16.41 -17.01 1.21
CA PHE A 672 17.30 -15.92 0.80
C PHE A 672 18.39 -16.50 -0.12
N SER A 673 18.29 -16.20 -1.42
CA SER A 673 19.24 -16.63 -2.44
C SER A 673 19.68 -15.42 -3.28
N ILE A 674 20.98 -15.32 -3.50
CA ILE A 674 21.59 -14.27 -4.30
C ILE A 674 21.43 -14.64 -5.78
N GLY A 675 20.55 -13.95 -6.50
CA GLY A 675 20.37 -14.11 -7.95
C GLY A 675 18.90 -13.98 -8.38
N ASN A 676 18.64 -13.83 -9.68
CA ASN A 676 17.29 -14.04 -10.21
C ASN A 676 17.08 -15.54 -10.44
N THR A 677 16.61 -16.24 -9.40
CA THR A 677 16.23 -17.64 -9.46
C THR A 677 14.71 -17.76 -9.33
N ALA A 678 14.13 -18.89 -9.73
CA ALA A 678 12.72 -19.18 -9.49
C ALA A 678 12.34 -19.13 -7.98
N GLU A 679 13.33 -19.10 -7.09
CA GLU A 679 13.13 -19.00 -5.64
C GLU A 679 12.98 -17.55 -5.15
N LYS A 680 13.29 -16.55 -6.00
CA LYS A 680 13.23 -15.13 -5.63
C LYS A 680 11.92 -14.51 -6.10
N VAL A 681 11.07 -14.24 -5.13
CA VAL A 681 9.67 -13.90 -5.35
C VAL A 681 9.32 -12.77 -4.40
N ASP A 682 8.77 -11.68 -4.93
CA ASP A 682 8.10 -10.67 -4.09
C ASP A 682 6.76 -11.25 -3.59
N ASP A 683 6.02 -10.58 -2.73
CA ASP A 683 4.66 -11.03 -2.39
C ASP A 683 3.72 -10.83 -3.61
N GLU A 684 3.80 -11.72 -4.60
CA GLU A 684 3.07 -11.61 -5.87
C GLU A 684 2.76 -12.96 -6.53
N ILE A 685 1.74 -12.94 -7.40
CA ILE A 685 1.28 -14.06 -8.23
C ILE A 685 1.15 -13.52 -9.66
N GLY A 686 1.68 -14.24 -10.65
CA GLY A 686 1.58 -13.84 -12.06
C GLY A 686 1.11 -14.92 -13.01
N ASN A 687 1.13 -16.19 -12.60
CA ASN A 687 0.57 -17.29 -13.38
C ASN A 687 -0.83 -17.63 -12.88
N ALA A 688 -1.75 -17.90 -13.80
CA ALA A 688 -3.06 -18.44 -13.46
C ALA A 688 -2.93 -19.96 -13.31
N GLY A 689 -2.58 -20.42 -12.10
CA GLY A 689 -2.23 -21.83 -11.87
C GLY A 689 -0.93 -22.19 -12.59
N SER A 690 -0.99 -23.12 -13.54
CA SER A 690 0.15 -23.53 -14.39
C SER A 690 0.23 -22.78 -15.72
N TYR A 691 -0.70 -21.86 -16.00
CA TYR A 691 -0.78 -21.18 -17.28
C TYR A 691 0.00 -19.86 -17.27
N GLN A 692 0.82 -19.69 -18.31
CA GLN A 692 1.59 -18.47 -18.57
C GLN A 692 1.11 -17.84 -19.88
N TYR A 693 0.68 -16.58 -19.81
CA TYR A 693 0.15 -15.84 -20.97
C TYR A 693 1.14 -14.79 -21.52
N MET A 694 2.15 -14.41 -20.73
CA MET A 694 3.27 -13.56 -21.17
C MET A 694 4.54 -14.38 -21.31
N ARG A 695 5.21 -14.27 -22.46
CA ARG A 695 6.44 -15.02 -22.78
C ARG A 695 7.56 -14.04 -23.16
N PRO A 696 8.85 -14.34 -22.89
CA PRO A 696 9.94 -13.48 -23.34
C PRO A 696 9.91 -13.29 -24.88
N PRO A 697 10.21 -12.08 -25.39
CA PRO A 697 10.68 -10.90 -24.68
C PRO A 697 9.57 -10.05 -24.02
N GLY A 698 8.30 -10.45 -24.11
CA GLY A 698 7.15 -9.76 -23.53
C GLY A 698 7.17 -9.66 -22.02
N PHE A 699 6.61 -8.57 -21.47
CA PHE A 699 6.47 -8.36 -20.02
C PHE A 699 5.27 -7.49 -19.65
N ILE A 700 4.91 -7.56 -18.37
CA ILE A 700 3.90 -6.71 -17.72
C ILE A 700 4.63 -5.72 -16.81
N ILE A 701 4.22 -4.46 -16.83
CA ILE A 701 4.71 -3.47 -15.88
C ILE A 701 3.93 -3.63 -14.57
N GLN A 702 4.61 -3.89 -13.47
CA GLN A 702 4.02 -3.88 -12.13
C GLN A 702 4.47 -2.64 -11.38
N ARG A 703 3.61 -1.64 -11.31
CA ARG A 703 3.92 -0.34 -10.74
C ARG A 703 3.26 -0.13 -9.39
N VAL A 704 4.06 0.34 -8.44
CA VAL A 704 3.57 0.86 -7.16
C VAL A 704 4.00 2.32 -7.02
N TYR A 705 3.01 3.21 -6.99
CA TYR A 705 3.15 4.59 -6.54
C TYR A 705 2.85 4.64 -5.04
N GLY A 706 3.89 4.62 -4.21
CA GLY A 706 3.76 4.48 -2.76
C GLY A 706 4.90 3.67 -2.14
N GLY A 707 4.76 3.38 -0.85
CA GLY A 707 5.71 2.55 -0.10
C GLY A 707 5.30 1.08 -0.08
N VAL A 708 6.27 0.18 -0.26
CA VAL A 708 6.11 -1.26 0.00
C VAL A 708 6.88 -1.60 1.28
N ILE A 709 6.14 -1.95 2.33
CA ILE A 709 6.63 -2.04 3.70
C ILE A 709 6.39 -3.44 4.20
N ARG A 710 7.46 -4.12 4.61
CA ARG A 710 7.41 -5.42 5.28
C ARG A 710 7.91 -5.25 6.70
N LEU A 711 7.06 -5.49 7.70
CA LEU A 711 7.45 -5.39 9.11
C LEU A 711 8.27 -6.59 9.57
N ALA A 712 8.06 -7.75 8.94
CA ALA A 712 8.72 -9.01 9.30
C ALA A 712 8.55 -9.39 10.79
N SER A 713 7.34 -9.12 11.33
CA SER A 713 6.99 -9.38 12.74
C SER A 713 6.23 -10.69 12.96
N LYS A 714 5.78 -11.37 11.90
CA LYS A 714 5.08 -12.67 11.97
C LYS A 714 5.73 -13.72 11.07
N GLU A 715 5.69 -14.97 11.51
CA GLU A 715 6.11 -16.11 10.68
C GLU A 715 5.11 -16.39 9.54
N PRO A 716 5.58 -16.91 8.40
CA PRO A 716 4.72 -17.27 7.28
C PRO A 716 3.88 -18.53 7.55
N GLU A 717 2.58 -18.46 7.26
CA GLU A 717 1.67 -19.62 7.35
C GLU A 717 1.84 -20.59 6.18
N TYR A 718 2.22 -20.08 5.02
CA TYR A 718 2.47 -20.85 3.81
C TYR A 718 3.68 -20.30 3.04
N TYR A 719 4.31 -21.18 2.27
CA TYR A 719 5.52 -20.90 1.49
C TYR A 719 5.18 -20.42 0.08
N ILE A 720 5.76 -19.30 -0.33
CA ILE A 720 5.67 -18.78 -1.71
C ILE A 720 6.91 -19.26 -2.45
N SER A 721 6.74 -20.29 -3.29
CA SER A 721 7.84 -21.01 -3.96
C SER A 721 8.32 -20.40 -5.27
N GLY A 722 7.56 -19.44 -5.81
CA GLY A 722 7.82 -18.83 -7.12
C GLY A 722 7.25 -19.58 -8.30
N ALA A 723 6.70 -20.77 -8.08
CA ALA A 723 6.05 -21.57 -9.13
C ALA A 723 4.90 -20.83 -9.83
N HIS A 724 4.23 -19.93 -9.12
CA HIS A 724 3.12 -19.12 -9.65
C HIS A 724 3.51 -17.66 -9.89
N THR A 725 4.80 -17.33 -9.76
CA THR A 725 5.32 -15.99 -9.99
C THR A 725 5.67 -15.87 -11.45
N GLY A 726 5.03 -14.93 -12.15
CA GLY A 726 5.25 -14.74 -13.58
C GLY A 726 6.72 -14.43 -13.85
N SER A 727 7.34 -15.09 -14.83
CA SER A 727 8.77 -14.86 -15.15
C SER A 727 9.03 -13.52 -15.84
N ASN A 728 7.98 -12.79 -16.22
CA ASN A 728 8.03 -11.67 -17.16
C ASN A 728 7.35 -10.41 -16.60
N ILE A 729 7.80 -9.96 -15.42
CA ILE A 729 7.25 -8.79 -14.73
C ILE A 729 8.35 -7.72 -14.57
N LEU A 730 8.12 -6.53 -15.11
CA LEU A 730 8.97 -5.35 -14.94
C LEU A 730 8.47 -4.52 -13.74
N ARG A 731 9.17 -4.59 -12.60
CA ARG A 731 8.73 -3.94 -11.36
C ARG A 731 9.20 -2.49 -11.31
N ARG A 732 8.26 -1.55 -11.22
CA ARG A 732 8.53 -0.13 -10.99
C ARG A 732 8.06 0.26 -9.59
N ARG A 733 8.96 0.84 -8.80
CA ARG A 733 8.68 1.32 -7.43
C ARG A 733 9.04 2.80 -7.39
N ILE A 734 8.02 3.64 -7.26
CA ILE A 734 8.14 5.09 -7.30
C ILE A 734 7.44 5.60 -6.07
N TRP A 735 8.17 6.34 -5.23
CA TRP A 735 7.51 7.01 -4.13
C TRP A 735 6.85 8.29 -4.66
N ASP A 736 5.56 8.42 -4.37
CA ASP A 736 4.75 9.56 -4.77
C ASP A 736 4.31 10.36 -3.55
N ARG A 737 4.77 11.61 -3.51
CA ARG A 737 4.41 12.61 -2.51
C ARG A 737 2.91 12.85 -2.43
N THR A 738 2.16 12.66 -3.51
CA THR A 738 0.74 13.00 -3.56
C THR A 738 -0.13 12.09 -2.67
N ASN A 739 0.32 10.87 -2.37
CA ASN A 739 -0.34 9.96 -1.42
C ASN A 739 -0.38 10.48 0.03
N LEU A 740 0.47 11.47 0.37
CA LEU A 740 0.78 11.81 1.76
C LEU A 740 0.71 13.31 2.08
N TYR A 741 0.83 14.21 1.11
CA TYR A 741 0.96 15.65 1.40
C TYR A 741 -0.35 16.45 1.40
N ASN A 742 -1.49 15.84 1.06
CA ASN A 742 -2.75 16.55 1.22
C ASN A 742 -3.22 16.43 2.68
N LYS A 743 -3.18 17.54 3.44
CA LYS A 743 -3.68 17.63 4.83
C LYS A 743 -5.10 17.09 5.01
N THR A 744 -5.88 17.06 3.93
CA THR A 744 -7.28 16.64 3.89
C THR A 744 -7.45 15.13 3.61
N PHE A 745 -6.48 14.46 2.97
CA PHE A 745 -6.66 13.12 2.38
C PHE A 745 -5.59 12.07 2.79
N ARG A 746 -4.83 12.29 3.87
CA ARG A 746 -3.87 11.30 4.40
C ARG A 746 -4.57 10.00 4.85
N PRO A 747 -4.03 8.81 4.50
CA PRO A 747 -4.50 7.56 5.08
C PRO A 747 -4.48 7.61 6.61
N LEU A 748 -5.54 7.09 7.22
CA LEU A 748 -5.74 7.14 8.67
C LEU A 748 -4.83 6.11 9.37
N GLU A 749 -4.15 6.54 10.44
CA GLU A 749 -3.34 5.71 11.36
C GLU A 749 -2.17 4.93 10.72
N SER A 750 -1.20 5.63 10.12
CA SER A 750 0.06 5.02 9.68
C SER A 750 0.91 4.51 10.87
N PRO A 751 1.56 3.35 10.75
CA PRO A 751 2.44 2.81 11.80
C PRO A 751 3.63 3.73 12.04
N ALA A 752 3.98 3.93 13.32
CA ALA A 752 5.06 4.80 13.76
C ALA A 752 6.10 4.04 14.59
N ALA A 753 7.36 4.37 14.39
CA ALA A 753 8.48 3.97 15.25
C ALA A 753 8.94 5.19 16.07
N HIS A 754 9.37 4.95 17.30
CA HIS A 754 9.89 5.98 18.19
C HIS A 754 11.31 5.60 18.60
N ASN A 755 12.29 6.39 18.15
CA ASN A 755 13.70 6.18 18.42
C ASN A 755 14.20 7.20 19.45
N LEU A 756 15.04 6.76 20.37
CA LEU A 756 15.73 7.66 21.29
C LEU A 756 16.96 8.26 20.59
N LEU A 757 17.00 9.58 20.41
CA LEU A 757 18.13 10.27 19.77
C LEU A 757 19.17 10.74 20.78
N THR A 758 18.71 11.37 21.85
CA THR A 758 19.58 11.91 22.89
C THR A 758 19.06 11.48 24.25
N TYR A 759 20.01 11.26 25.15
CA TYR A 759 19.76 10.88 26.52
C TYR A 759 20.79 11.58 27.40
N THR A 760 20.34 12.47 28.28
CA THR A 760 21.19 13.10 29.27
C THR A 760 20.64 12.87 30.66
N GLU A 761 21.54 12.59 31.59
CA GLU A 761 21.21 12.41 33.00
C GLU A 761 21.93 13.45 33.85
N GLU A 762 21.20 14.05 34.79
CA GLU A 762 21.77 14.98 35.76
C GLU A 762 21.21 14.72 37.16
N MET A 763 22.06 14.89 38.17
CA MET A 763 21.63 14.85 39.57
C MET A 763 20.94 16.17 39.92
N ILE A 764 19.74 16.08 40.49
CA ILE A 764 18.95 17.27 40.86
C ILE A 764 18.69 17.32 42.37
N SER A 765 18.29 18.49 42.85
CA SER A 765 17.86 18.66 44.24
C SER A 765 16.43 18.14 44.46
N GLU A 766 16.09 17.77 45.70
CA GLU A 766 14.72 17.42 46.05
C GLU A 766 13.74 18.58 45.79
N LYS A 767 14.19 19.82 46.04
CA LYS A 767 13.40 21.03 45.76
C LYS A 767 13.02 21.11 44.28
N GLU A 768 13.92 20.75 43.38
CA GLU A 768 13.65 20.70 41.95
C GLU A 768 12.64 19.61 41.60
N TYR A 769 12.75 18.40 42.17
CA TYR A 769 11.76 17.33 42.00
C TYR A 769 10.35 17.73 42.49
N ASN A 770 10.28 18.42 43.64
CA ASN A 770 9.00 18.84 44.22
C ASN A 770 8.35 19.96 43.40
N ASN A 771 9.14 20.85 42.81
CA ASN A 771 8.68 21.94 41.93
C ASN A 771 8.34 21.51 40.50
N PHE A 772 8.82 20.34 40.08
CA PHE A 772 8.54 19.77 38.76
C PHE A 772 7.07 19.37 38.61
#